data_AF-A0AAW1SC90-F1
#
_entry.id   AF-A0AAW1SC90-F1
#
_cell.length_a   1.000
_cell.length_b   1.000
_cell.length_c   1.000
_cell.angle_alpha   90.00
_cell.angle_beta   90.00
_cell.angle_gamma   90.00
#
_symmetry.space_group_name_H-M   'P 1'
#
loop_
_entity.id
_entity.type
_entity.pdbx_description
1 polymer ?
#
loop_
_entity_poly.entity_id
_entity_poly.type
_entity_poly.pdbx_seq_one_letter_code
_entity_poly.pdbx_strand_id
1 'polypeptide(L)'
;MAQTARGEGAAEHCGRPDNSGEAAEDTASPVRAGRPVNRELAKKKLRRLQDLYNRRGILYISRIPPHMKPQKLRHMLGQYGELGRVYLAPEDPLARKQRKRAGGNTGKNFSEGWVEFEDKAVAKRVAALLNGQQMGGPRRSAYHYDLWTLKYLPKFKWDHLTEEIAYQKAVREQRLAAEVSAAKRDRDFFLSRVDKAKAVAAQEARKRKRAEAAAAPGEAAAGGVTSERLDAEGTPGGKVAAVVPEQVLRALMEFYRALPGLEDKANFFKLLCRDFGTQRKALAEAVQSWQRIHPGQGEAGVDAMLRATERIRQAALPMYTNLFVPISNQPQGLKFLVDLRADLCDCIHAAPSGAAPLRALDRELRRNLAEWFSVGLLALERIKWESSSAALLEKVMRYEAVHPIQGWDDLRRRLAPTRHVFAFFHQSLPDEPLVVLHTALQPAVATSMAEVLQDAPAGTEAPHAAVFYSISSTQRGLAGVDLGNFLIKQVAHRLQDEFPTVQRLATLSPLPGFRAWLEARIHGKLAAGVSDAAPLLMQGEEAALLELRGSHAPSDACPRGSDVLAWALDQDRWRQDAQVEASLRPVLMRLAARYLLREKRRGSALDPVANFHLRNGAAVARLNWLADPSARGLAGSLGIMVNYEYALDSVADNNRRYLVDSHIQAAPAVTALLEEHE
;
A
#
# COMPACT_ATOMS: atom_id res chain seq x y z
N MET A 1 -59.85 28.45 42.04
CA MET A 1 -61.26 28.11 41.71
C MET A 1 -61.64 28.94 40.48
N ALA A 2 -62.31 28.32 39.49
CA ALA A 2 -63.06 28.95 38.38
C ALA A 2 -62.24 29.81 37.39
N GLN A 3 -62.48 29.88 36.07
CA GLN A 3 -63.50 29.39 35.11
C GLN A 3 -62.92 29.69 33.70
N THR A 4 -62.74 28.73 32.78
CA THR A 4 -63.61 28.35 31.62
C THR A 4 -64.18 29.47 30.71
N ALA A 5 -63.73 29.50 29.44
CA ALA A 5 -64.49 29.78 28.19
C ALA A 5 -63.56 29.49 26.97
N ARG A 6 -63.83 28.53 26.06
CA ARG A 6 -64.45 28.67 24.70
C ARG A 6 -63.96 29.88 23.89
N GLY A 7 -63.54 29.84 22.62
CA GLY A 7 -63.47 28.84 21.55
C GLY A 7 -63.47 29.58 20.18
N GLU A 8 -62.70 29.07 19.19
CA GLU A 8 -62.74 29.34 17.73
C GLU A 8 -62.43 30.78 17.22
N GLY A 9 -61.73 31.07 16.12
CA GLY A 9 -61.01 30.34 15.07
C GLY A 9 -60.53 31.37 14.02
N ALA A 10 -59.42 31.13 13.29
CA ALA A 10 -59.12 31.67 11.96
C ALA A 10 -57.72 31.22 11.48
N ALA A 11 -57.67 30.73 10.24
CA ALA A 11 -56.46 30.46 9.46
C ALA A 11 -56.63 31.11 8.09
N GLU A 12 -55.56 31.71 7.54
CA GLU A 12 -55.23 31.94 6.11
C GLU A 12 -53.96 32.82 6.07
N HIS A 13 -52.78 32.37 5.61
CA HIS A 13 -52.25 32.01 4.29
C HIS A 13 -51.50 33.14 3.55
N CYS A 14 -50.22 32.84 3.32
CA CYS A 14 -49.16 33.31 2.41
C CYS A 14 -49.28 34.56 1.52
N GLY A 15 -48.16 35.29 1.46
CA GLY A 15 -47.66 36.01 0.28
C GLY A 15 -46.15 36.34 0.41
N ARG A 16 -45.34 35.86 -0.55
CA ARG A 16 -43.93 36.26 -0.85
C ARG A 16 -43.94 37.60 -1.64
N PRO A 17 -42.85 38.40 -1.79
CA PRO A 17 -41.60 37.98 -2.45
C PRO A 17 -40.26 38.68 -2.06
N ASP A 18 -39.18 38.07 -2.59
CA ASP A 18 -37.83 38.53 -3.01
C ASP A 18 -37.24 39.88 -2.55
N ASN A 19 -35.96 39.86 -2.16
CA ASN A 19 -34.99 40.84 -2.67
C ASN A 19 -33.52 40.40 -2.58
N SER A 20 -32.80 40.66 -3.67
CA SER A 20 -31.35 40.67 -3.87
C SER A 20 -30.70 41.96 -3.35
N GLY A 21 -29.41 41.93 -2.97
CA GLY A 21 -28.62 43.15 -2.79
C GLY A 21 -27.31 42.95 -2.04
N GLU A 22 -26.20 43.27 -2.71
CA GLU A 22 -24.80 43.19 -2.26
C GLU A 22 -24.39 44.26 -1.21
N ALA A 23 -23.35 43.87 -0.45
CA ALA A 23 -22.21 44.64 0.07
C ALA A 23 -22.39 46.02 0.75
N ALA A 24 -21.93 46.10 2.00
CA ALA A 24 -21.19 47.27 2.51
C ALA A 24 -20.27 46.88 3.69
N GLU A 25 -19.08 47.47 3.67
CA GLU A 25 -17.92 47.30 4.56
C GLU A 25 -18.20 47.72 6.01
N ASP A 26 -17.66 46.97 6.98
CA ASP A 26 -17.66 47.37 8.39
C ASP A 26 -16.23 47.69 8.84
N THR A 27 -16.03 48.94 9.23
CA THR A 27 -14.75 49.56 9.59
C THR A 27 -14.41 49.28 11.05
N ALA A 28 -13.16 48.95 11.30
CA ALA A 28 -12.64 48.60 12.61
C ALA A 28 -12.59 49.80 13.59
N SER A 29 -12.95 49.56 14.85
CA SER A 29 -12.54 50.37 16.00
C SER A 29 -12.27 49.47 17.23
N PRO A 30 -11.35 49.88 18.13
CA PRO A 30 -10.44 48.94 18.78
C PRO A 30 -10.96 48.36 20.10
N VAL A 31 -10.68 47.07 20.30
CA VAL A 31 -11.02 46.32 21.53
C VAL A 31 -10.14 46.79 22.70
N ARG A 32 -10.79 47.21 23.79
CA ARG A 32 -10.18 47.54 25.09
C ARG A 32 -9.28 46.39 25.58
N ALA A 33 -8.04 46.73 25.94
CA ALA A 33 -7.06 45.82 26.52
C ALA A 33 -7.57 45.17 27.82
N GLY A 34 -7.68 43.84 27.83
CA GLY A 34 -8.04 43.04 29.00
C GLY A 34 -6.92 43.03 30.05
N ARG A 35 -7.31 43.08 31.33
CA ARG A 35 -6.40 43.00 32.49
C ARG A 35 -5.51 41.74 32.44
N PRO A 36 -4.25 41.81 32.88
CA PRO A 36 -3.34 40.66 32.85
C PRO A 36 -3.85 39.56 33.79
N VAL A 37 -4.21 38.40 33.22
CA VAL A 37 -4.55 37.19 33.99
C VAL A 37 -3.29 36.74 34.71
N ASN A 38 -3.32 36.74 36.05
CA ASN A 38 -2.22 36.28 36.89
C ASN A 38 -1.88 34.81 36.54
N ARG A 39 -0.80 34.63 35.77
CA ARG A 39 -0.33 33.37 35.19
C ARG A 39 -0.14 32.27 36.24
N GLU A 40 0.19 32.64 37.47
CA GLU A 40 0.39 31.72 38.57
C GLU A 40 -0.92 31.16 39.11
N LEU A 41 -1.94 32.02 39.27
CA LEU A 41 -3.29 31.61 39.65
C LEU A 41 -3.91 30.68 38.58
N ALA A 42 -3.66 30.96 37.29
CA ALA A 42 -4.08 30.12 36.18
C ALA A 42 -3.40 28.75 36.19
N LYS A 43 -2.07 28.68 36.44
CA LYS A 43 -1.33 27.42 36.61
C LYS A 43 -1.80 26.62 37.82
N LYS A 44 -2.11 27.27 38.94
CA LYS A 44 -2.61 26.63 40.17
C LYS A 44 -4.02 26.06 39.96
N LYS A 45 -4.88 26.80 39.27
CA LYS A 45 -6.21 26.32 38.83
C LYS A 45 -6.09 25.14 37.86
N LEU A 46 -5.17 25.20 36.89
CA LEU A 46 -4.93 24.12 35.92
C LEU A 46 -4.47 22.83 36.61
N ARG A 47 -3.51 22.91 37.54
CA ARG A 47 -3.07 21.75 38.35
C ARG A 47 -4.21 21.16 39.17
N ARG A 48 -5.01 22.00 39.84
CA ARG A 48 -6.17 21.56 40.61
C ARG A 48 -7.22 20.85 39.75
N LEU A 49 -7.47 21.35 38.53
CA LEU A 49 -8.38 20.70 37.57
C LEU A 49 -7.82 19.36 37.09
N GLN A 50 -6.50 19.29 36.87
CA GLN A 50 -5.84 18.06 36.45
C GLN A 50 -5.81 17.00 37.56
N ASP A 51 -5.67 17.41 38.82
CA ASP A 51 -5.77 16.51 39.97
C ASP A 51 -7.20 15.97 40.14
N LEU A 52 -8.22 16.81 39.99
CA LEU A 52 -9.63 16.38 39.98
C LEU A 52 -9.88 15.39 38.84
N TYR A 53 -9.40 15.69 37.62
CA TYR A 53 -9.49 14.81 36.47
C TYR A 53 -8.78 13.45 36.70
N ASN A 54 -7.62 13.46 37.34
CA ASN A 54 -6.83 12.27 37.64
C ASN A 54 -7.48 11.38 38.70
N ARG A 55 -8.29 11.96 39.60
CA ARG A 55 -9.05 11.24 40.63
C ARG A 55 -10.26 10.50 40.07
N ARG A 56 -10.83 10.92 38.95
CA ARG A 56 -11.97 10.25 38.31
C ARG A 56 -11.64 8.83 37.83
N GLY A 57 -12.65 7.96 37.83
CA GLY A 57 -12.53 6.59 37.34
C GLY A 57 -13.74 6.14 36.55
N ILE A 58 -13.52 5.24 35.59
CA ILE A 58 -14.58 4.73 34.72
C ILE A 58 -14.90 3.28 35.05
N LEU A 59 -16.20 3.02 35.14
CA LEU A 59 -16.80 1.71 35.28
C LEU A 59 -17.43 1.30 33.95
N TYR A 60 -17.00 0.16 33.42
CA TYR A 60 -17.54 -0.46 32.21
C TYR A 60 -18.61 -1.50 32.57
N ILE A 61 -19.66 -1.55 31.77
CA ILE A 61 -20.79 -2.47 31.90
C ILE A 61 -20.94 -3.23 30.60
N SER A 62 -20.72 -4.55 30.63
CA SER A 62 -20.68 -5.35 29.40
C SER A 62 -22.05 -5.72 28.84
N ARG A 63 -23.10 -5.69 29.67
CA ARG A 63 -24.46 -6.02 29.26
C ARG A 63 -25.47 -5.14 29.98
N ILE A 64 -26.31 -4.48 29.22
CA ILE A 64 -27.42 -3.68 29.74
C ILE A 64 -28.73 -4.47 29.58
N PRO A 65 -29.52 -4.68 30.65
CA PRO A 65 -30.82 -5.34 30.54
C PRO A 65 -31.76 -4.65 29.56
N PRO A 66 -32.65 -5.41 28.91
CA PRO A 66 -33.70 -4.84 28.07
C PRO A 66 -34.50 -3.78 28.83
N HIS A 67 -34.88 -2.70 28.14
CA HIS A 67 -35.64 -1.56 28.70
C HIS A 67 -34.94 -0.70 29.77
N MET A 68 -33.69 -0.98 30.14
CA MET A 68 -32.95 -0.14 31.06
C MET A 68 -32.46 1.15 30.37
N LYS A 69 -32.85 2.31 30.91
CA LYS A 69 -32.43 3.64 30.42
C LYS A 69 -31.22 4.17 31.20
N PRO A 70 -30.37 5.03 30.60
CA PRO A 70 -29.21 5.63 31.27
C PRO A 70 -29.55 6.32 32.62
N GLN A 71 -30.71 6.99 32.70
CA GLN A 71 -31.17 7.65 33.93
C GLN A 71 -31.41 6.66 35.08
N LYS A 72 -31.94 5.47 34.79
CA LYS A 72 -32.19 4.46 35.82
C LYS A 72 -30.88 3.87 36.32
N LEU A 73 -29.94 3.61 35.41
CA LEU A 73 -28.59 3.17 35.76
C LEU A 73 -27.88 4.18 36.66
N ARG A 74 -28.00 5.48 36.33
CA ARG A 74 -27.47 6.57 37.17
C ARG A 74 -28.10 6.58 38.57
N HIS A 75 -29.40 6.39 38.67
CA HIS A 75 -30.09 6.34 39.97
C HIS A 75 -29.63 5.14 40.82
N MET A 76 -29.41 3.97 40.22
CA MET A 76 -28.98 2.76 40.95
C MET A 76 -27.53 2.86 41.41
N LEU A 77 -26.62 3.30 40.54
CA LEU A 77 -25.20 3.43 40.88
C LEU A 77 -24.89 4.69 41.72
N GLY A 78 -25.74 5.71 41.65
CA GLY A 78 -25.60 6.96 42.41
C GLY A 78 -25.74 6.78 43.92
N GLN A 79 -26.32 5.66 44.37
CA GLN A 79 -26.38 5.29 45.78
C GLN A 79 -25.00 4.96 46.38
N TYR A 80 -24.02 4.63 45.53
CA TYR A 80 -22.69 4.19 45.95
C TYR A 80 -21.62 5.28 45.79
N GLY A 81 -21.95 6.40 45.17
CA GLY A 81 -21.05 7.55 45.01
C GLY A 81 -21.52 8.57 43.98
N GLU A 82 -20.84 9.71 43.94
CA GLU A 82 -21.14 10.77 42.98
C GLU A 82 -20.73 10.37 41.55
N LEU A 83 -21.70 10.45 40.64
CA LEU A 83 -21.55 10.08 39.24
C LEU A 83 -21.43 11.31 38.34
N GLY A 84 -20.39 11.29 37.51
CA GLY A 84 -20.20 12.22 36.40
C GLY A 84 -21.02 11.80 35.18
N ARG A 85 -20.33 11.53 34.08
CA ARG A 85 -20.93 11.19 32.78
C ARG A 85 -21.36 9.73 32.70
N VAL A 86 -22.46 9.46 31.98
CA VAL A 86 -22.98 8.11 31.71
C VAL A 86 -23.30 7.98 30.23
N TYR A 87 -22.75 6.95 29.60
CA TYR A 87 -22.94 6.67 28.18
C TYR A 87 -23.32 5.20 28.01
N LEU A 88 -24.39 4.94 27.25
CA LEU A 88 -24.80 3.60 26.87
C LEU A 88 -24.76 3.49 25.36
N ALA A 89 -24.01 2.51 24.84
CA ALA A 89 -23.93 2.26 23.41
C ALA A 89 -25.26 1.68 22.91
N PRO A 90 -25.92 2.32 21.93
CA PRO A 90 -27.15 1.77 21.37
C PRO A 90 -26.88 0.45 20.66
N GLU A 91 -27.83 -0.49 20.76
CA GLU A 91 -27.79 -1.73 20.00
C GLU A 91 -27.64 -1.47 18.48
N ASP A 92 -26.89 -2.33 17.81
CA ASP A 92 -26.69 -2.29 16.36
C ASP A 92 -28.04 -2.24 15.59
N PRO A 93 -28.21 -1.34 14.60
CA PRO A 93 -29.45 -1.23 13.83
C PRO A 93 -29.91 -2.52 13.16
N LEU A 94 -29.01 -3.41 12.73
CA LEU A 94 -29.39 -4.68 12.09
C LEU A 94 -29.91 -5.67 13.13
N ALA A 95 -29.22 -5.80 14.26
CA ALA A 95 -29.69 -6.61 15.39
C ALA A 95 -31.08 -6.14 15.88
N ARG A 96 -31.30 -4.83 15.95
CA ARG A 96 -32.61 -4.25 16.29
C ARG A 96 -33.70 -4.61 15.27
N LYS A 97 -33.38 -4.59 13.97
CA LYS A 97 -34.33 -4.96 12.90
C LYS A 97 -34.71 -6.44 12.97
N GLN A 98 -33.72 -7.31 13.22
CA GLN A 98 -33.94 -8.75 13.41
C GLN A 98 -34.78 -9.04 14.65
N ARG A 99 -34.48 -8.40 15.78
CA ARG A 99 -35.24 -8.52 17.04
C ARG A 99 -36.70 -8.12 16.88
N LYS A 100 -36.97 -7.02 16.16
CA LYS A 100 -38.35 -6.61 15.84
C LYS A 100 -39.06 -7.61 14.93
N ARG A 101 -38.35 -8.18 13.94
CA ARG A 101 -38.90 -9.19 13.03
C ARG A 101 -39.23 -10.50 13.75
N ALA A 102 -38.46 -10.86 14.77
CA ALA A 102 -38.68 -12.04 15.61
C ALA A 102 -39.75 -11.85 16.72
N GLY A 103 -40.50 -10.74 16.71
CA GLY A 103 -41.54 -10.46 17.71
C GLY A 103 -41.02 -9.99 19.08
N GLY A 104 -39.73 -9.65 19.19
CA GLY A 104 -39.14 -9.10 20.41
C GLY A 104 -39.55 -7.64 20.67
N ASN A 105 -39.14 -7.11 21.83
CA ASN A 105 -39.42 -5.72 22.25
C ASN A 105 -39.16 -4.68 21.13
N THR A 106 -39.93 -3.60 21.07
CA THR A 106 -39.75 -2.51 20.10
C THR A 106 -38.85 -1.36 20.61
N GLY A 107 -38.57 -1.35 21.91
CA GLY A 107 -37.77 -0.36 22.62
C GLY A 107 -36.30 -0.27 22.18
N LYS A 108 -35.66 0.84 22.57
CA LYS A 108 -34.21 1.04 22.42
C LYS A 108 -33.50 0.20 23.48
N ASN A 109 -32.71 -0.76 23.03
CA ASN A 109 -31.80 -1.51 23.89
C ASN A 109 -30.39 -0.95 23.72
N PHE A 110 -29.54 -1.25 24.69
CA PHE A 110 -28.15 -0.87 24.72
C PHE A 110 -27.30 -2.13 24.85
N SER A 111 -26.18 -2.19 24.15
CA SER A 111 -25.26 -3.35 24.22
C SER A 111 -24.41 -3.27 25.49
N GLU A 112 -23.78 -2.12 25.70
CA GLU A 112 -22.79 -1.88 26.75
C GLU A 112 -22.86 -0.44 27.28
N GLY A 113 -22.14 -0.16 28.36
CA GLY A 113 -22.17 1.14 29.02
C GLY A 113 -20.88 1.53 29.75
N TRP A 114 -20.69 2.83 29.89
CA TRP A 114 -19.59 3.45 30.64
C TRP A 114 -20.16 4.48 31.61
N VAL A 115 -19.73 4.41 32.86
CA VAL A 115 -20.16 5.28 33.96
C VAL A 115 -18.92 5.88 34.60
N GLU A 116 -18.83 7.20 34.61
CA GLU A 116 -17.77 7.94 35.29
C GLU A 116 -18.15 8.20 36.75
N PHE A 117 -17.27 7.82 37.66
CA PHE A 117 -17.33 8.23 39.06
C PHE A 117 -16.31 9.34 39.31
N GLU A 118 -16.68 10.29 40.16
CA GLU A 118 -15.78 11.39 40.56
C GLU A 118 -14.52 10.87 41.29
N ASP A 119 -14.60 9.69 41.93
CA ASP A 119 -13.47 9.01 42.58
C ASP A 119 -13.26 7.57 42.06
N LYS A 120 -12.07 7.30 41.52
CA LYS A 120 -11.64 5.99 41.03
C LYS A 120 -11.57 4.92 42.11
N ALA A 121 -11.34 5.30 43.38
CA ALA A 121 -11.37 4.36 44.50
C ALA A 121 -12.80 3.85 44.72
N VAL A 122 -13.80 4.72 44.60
CA VAL A 122 -15.22 4.35 44.64
C VAL A 122 -15.56 3.45 43.45
N ALA A 123 -15.18 3.82 42.23
CA ALA A 123 -15.42 3.00 41.04
C ALA A 123 -14.85 1.58 41.19
N LYS A 124 -13.63 1.46 41.70
CA LYS A 124 -12.96 0.16 41.95
C LYS A 124 -13.71 -0.67 43.00
N ARG A 125 -14.16 -0.06 44.09
CA ARG A 125 -14.95 -0.76 45.13
C ARG A 125 -16.31 -1.19 44.61
N VAL A 126 -17.02 -0.31 43.90
CA VAL A 126 -18.35 -0.61 43.33
C VAL A 126 -18.27 -1.75 42.32
N ALA A 127 -17.25 -1.76 41.45
CA ALA A 127 -17.00 -2.87 40.55
C ALA A 127 -16.84 -4.20 41.31
N ALA A 128 -16.03 -4.22 42.36
CA ALA A 128 -15.77 -5.42 43.14
C ALA A 128 -17.00 -5.88 43.95
N LEU A 129 -17.78 -4.95 44.48
CA LEU A 129 -18.94 -5.23 45.32
C LEU A 129 -20.15 -5.75 44.52
N LEU A 130 -20.45 -5.07 43.41
CA LEU A 130 -21.69 -5.31 42.67
C LEU A 130 -21.50 -6.32 41.53
N ASN A 131 -20.31 -6.50 40.97
CA ASN A 131 -20.13 -7.45 39.86
C ASN A 131 -20.51 -8.87 40.28
N GLY A 132 -21.38 -9.51 39.51
CA GLY A 132 -21.93 -10.84 39.79
C GLY A 132 -23.08 -10.86 40.81
N GLN A 133 -23.44 -9.72 41.42
CA GLN A 133 -24.59 -9.61 42.31
C GLN A 133 -25.88 -9.33 41.52
N GLN A 134 -27.03 -9.73 42.09
CA GLN A 134 -28.34 -9.36 41.54
C GLN A 134 -28.56 -7.85 41.66
N MET A 135 -29.20 -7.25 40.66
CA MET A 135 -29.45 -5.80 40.66
C MET A 135 -30.47 -5.35 41.70
N GLY A 136 -31.36 -6.25 42.13
CA GLY A 136 -32.30 -6.01 43.23
C GLY A 136 -33.39 -4.98 42.94
N GLY A 137 -33.98 -4.41 44.00
CA GLY A 137 -35.11 -3.48 43.95
C GLY A 137 -36.47 -4.16 44.17
N PRO A 138 -37.60 -3.56 43.76
CA PRO A 138 -38.91 -4.21 43.88
C PRO A 138 -38.96 -5.48 43.02
N ARG A 139 -39.47 -6.60 43.56
CA ARG A 139 -39.60 -7.90 42.86
C ARG A 139 -40.36 -7.86 41.52
N ARG A 140 -41.12 -6.80 41.27
CA ARG A 140 -41.84 -6.53 40.01
C ARG A 140 -41.01 -5.81 38.94
N SER A 141 -39.77 -5.42 39.26
CA SER A 141 -38.87 -4.75 38.31
C SER A 141 -38.37 -5.73 37.26
N ALA A 142 -38.36 -5.31 35.99
CA ALA A 142 -37.94 -6.13 34.85
C ALA A 142 -36.49 -6.64 34.95
N TYR A 143 -35.64 -5.96 35.72
CA TYR A 143 -34.23 -6.28 35.91
C TYR A 143 -33.88 -6.68 37.35
N HIS A 144 -34.89 -7.07 38.16
CA HIS A 144 -34.67 -7.47 39.56
C HIS A 144 -33.71 -8.65 39.69
N TYR A 145 -33.90 -9.67 38.84
CA TYR A 145 -33.12 -10.91 38.85
C TYR A 145 -31.89 -10.88 37.93
N ASP A 146 -31.71 -9.80 37.17
CA ASP A 146 -30.53 -9.65 36.33
C ASP A 146 -29.27 -9.46 37.19
N LEU A 147 -28.14 -9.91 36.67
CA LEU A 147 -26.85 -9.77 37.33
C LEU A 147 -26.10 -8.55 36.82
N TRP A 148 -25.46 -7.82 37.73
CA TRP A 148 -24.50 -6.78 37.39
C TRP A 148 -23.26 -7.37 36.72
N THR A 149 -22.87 -6.85 35.55
CA THR A 149 -21.62 -7.18 34.88
C THR A 149 -20.72 -5.96 34.77
N LEU A 150 -19.94 -5.71 35.82
CA LEU A 150 -19.21 -4.46 36.03
C LEU A 150 -17.70 -4.70 36.06
N LYS A 151 -16.95 -3.85 35.35
CA LYS A 151 -15.48 -3.88 35.34
C LYS A 151 -14.90 -2.47 35.48
N TYR A 152 -14.07 -2.25 36.48
CA TYR A 152 -13.30 -1.00 36.59
C TYR A 152 -12.19 -0.99 35.54
N LEU A 153 -12.04 0.12 34.81
CA LEU A 153 -11.02 0.29 33.78
C LEU A 153 -9.84 1.12 34.33
N PRO A 154 -8.69 0.49 34.66
CA PRO A 154 -7.52 1.23 35.17
C PRO A 154 -6.91 2.09 34.06
N LYS A 155 -6.51 3.32 34.43
CA LYS A 155 -5.89 4.31 33.51
C LYS A 155 -6.75 4.75 32.31
N PHE A 156 -7.98 4.27 32.19
CA PHE A 156 -8.94 4.68 31.18
C PHE A 156 -9.69 5.94 31.62
N LYS A 157 -9.81 6.93 30.74
CA LYS A 157 -10.44 8.23 30.99
C LYS A 157 -11.53 8.51 29.96
N TRP A 158 -12.42 9.45 30.28
CA TRP A 158 -13.63 9.68 29.48
C TRP A 158 -13.27 10.16 28.07
N ASP A 159 -12.19 10.92 27.97
CA ASP A 159 -11.74 11.48 26.71
C ASP A 159 -11.33 10.39 25.72
N HIS A 160 -10.72 9.28 26.19
CA HIS A 160 -10.40 8.13 25.35
C HIS A 160 -11.66 7.49 24.73
N LEU A 161 -12.77 7.45 25.46
CA LEU A 161 -14.04 6.94 24.94
C LEU A 161 -14.64 7.88 23.90
N THR A 162 -14.62 9.19 24.16
CA THR A 162 -15.15 10.17 23.22
C THR A 162 -14.29 10.32 21.98
N GLU A 163 -12.97 10.19 22.10
CA GLU A 163 -12.02 10.17 20.97
C GLU A 163 -12.26 8.94 20.10
N GLU A 164 -12.39 7.75 20.68
CA GLU A 164 -12.69 6.52 19.93
C GLU A 164 -14.05 6.60 19.21
N ILE A 165 -15.09 7.05 19.91
CA ILE A 165 -16.43 7.20 19.31
C ILE A 165 -16.41 8.27 18.20
N ALA A 166 -15.73 9.39 18.43
CA ALA A 166 -15.59 10.45 17.42
C ALA A 166 -14.78 9.97 16.21
N TYR A 167 -13.71 9.21 16.43
CA TYR A 167 -12.90 8.60 15.40
C TYR A 167 -13.71 7.62 14.56
N GLN A 168 -14.41 6.67 15.19
CA GLN A 168 -15.26 5.71 14.47
C GLN A 168 -16.39 6.40 13.70
N LYS A 169 -16.98 7.46 14.27
CA LYS A 169 -18.01 8.25 13.59
C LYS A 169 -17.44 9.02 12.39
N ALA A 170 -16.28 9.65 12.53
CA ALA A 170 -15.59 10.38 11.47
C ALA A 170 -15.18 9.45 10.32
N VAL A 171 -14.63 8.27 10.63
CA VAL A 171 -14.28 7.24 9.63
C VAL A 171 -15.53 6.76 8.88
N ARG A 172 -16.64 6.55 9.59
CA ARG A 172 -17.92 6.14 8.97
C ARG A 172 -18.51 7.24 8.08
N GLU A 173 -18.49 8.49 8.53
CA GLU A 173 -18.94 9.64 7.72
C GLU A 173 -18.05 9.84 6.48
N GLN A 174 -16.73 9.66 6.62
CA GLN A 174 -15.79 9.75 5.50
C GLN A 174 -16.00 8.63 4.49
N ARG A 175 -16.23 7.37 4.93
CA ARG A 175 -16.58 6.25 4.04
C ARG A 175 -17.88 6.51 3.29
N LEU A 176 -18.93 6.94 4.00
CA LEU A 176 -20.21 7.26 3.39
C LEU A 176 -20.10 8.42 2.40
N ALA A 177 -19.33 9.46 2.73
CA ALA A 177 -19.08 10.59 1.84
C ALA A 177 -18.30 10.18 0.59
N ALA A 178 -17.31 9.29 0.73
CA ALA A 178 -16.54 8.75 -0.39
C ALA A 178 -17.41 7.89 -1.32
N GLU A 179 -18.29 7.05 -0.75
CA GLU A 179 -19.23 6.21 -1.50
C GLU A 179 -20.29 7.06 -2.23
N VAL A 180 -20.85 8.08 -1.57
CA VAL A 180 -21.75 9.05 -2.19
C VAL A 180 -21.05 9.86 -3.28
N SER A 181 -19.78 10.24 -3.08
CA SER A 181 -18.98 10.95 -4.08
C SER A 181 -18.65 10.06 -5.28
N ALA A 182 -18.34 8.77 -5.07
CA ALA A 182 -18.16 7.80 -6.14
C ALA A 182 -19.45 7.60 -6.95
N ALA A 183 -20.58 7.37 -6.27
CA ALA A 183 -21.88 7.22 -6.90
C ALA A 183 -22.31 8.48 -7.69
N LYS A 184 -21.99 9.69 -7.19
CA LYS A 184 -22.22 10.94 -7.91
C LYS A 184 -21.34 11.05 -9.15
N ARG A 185 -20.04 10.72 -9.06
CA ARG A 185 -19.13 10.71 -10.21
C ARG A 185 -19.59 9.73 -11.28
N ASP A 186 -20.02 8.54 -10.88
CA ASP A 186 -20.55 7.53 -11.80
C ASP A 186 -21.85 8.02 -12.46
N ARG A 187 -22.78 8.58 -11.68
CA ARG A 187 -24.02 9.17 -12.22
C ARG A 187 -23.75 10.30 -13.21
N ASP A 188 -22.88 11.23 -12.85
CA ASP A 188 -22.56 12.41 -13.68
C ASP A 188 -21.79 11.98 -14.95
N PHE A 189 -20.94 10.97 -14.84
CA PHE A 189 -20.30 10.31 -15.99
C PHE A 189 -21.34 9.64 -16.91
N PHE A 190 -22.31 8.91 -16.35
CA PHE A 190 -23.41 8.31 -17.11
C PHE A 190 -24.27 9.37 -17.81
N LEU A 191 -24.65 10.45 -17.11
CA LEU A 191 -25.40 11.56 -17.69
C LEU A 191 -24.63 12.21 -18.85
N SER A 192 -23.32 12.45 -18.69
CA SER A 192 -22.48 13.01 -19.75
C SER A 192 -22.39 12.11 -20.99
N ARG A 193 -22.43 10.78 -20.80
CA ARG A 193 -22.46 9.82 -21.92
C ARG A 193 -23.81 9.79 -22.61
N VAL A 194 -24.91 9.89 -21.86
CA VAL A 194 -26.26 10.00 -22.42
C VAL A 194 -26.41 11.27 -23.24
N ASP A 195 -25.90 12.41 -22.75
CA ASP A 195 -25.96 13.68 -23.48
C ASP A 195 -25.08 13.67 -24.74
N LYS A 196 -23.90 13.06 -24.67
CA LYS A 196 -23.04 12.83 -25.84
C LYS A 196 -23.69 11.91 -26.86
N ALA A 197 -24.35 10.83 -26.43
CA ALA A 197 -25.09 9.94 -27.33
C ALA A 197 -26.24 10.69 -28.02
N LYS A 198 -27.05 11.43 -27.27
CA LYS A 198 -28.11 12.29 -27.84
C LYS A 198 -27.57 13.31 -28.84
N ALA A 199 -26.42 13.93 -28.56
CA ALA A 199 -25.78 14.88 -29.47
C ALA A 199 -25.29 14.21 -30.76
N VAL A 200 -24.70 13.00 -30.67
CA VAL A 200 -24.26 12.21 -31.82
C VAL A 200 -25.46 11.77 -32.66
N ALA A 201 -26.52 11.24 -32.04
CA ALA A 201 -27.76 10.90 -32.73
C ALA A 201 -28.39 12.10 -33.45
N ALA A 202 -28.39 13.29 -32.84
CA ALA A 202 -28.88 14.51 -33.46
C ALA A 202 -28.01 14.95 -34.66
N GLN A 203 -26.69 14.76 -34.59
CA GLN A 203 -25.78 15.04 -35.70
C GLN A 203 -25.95 14.05 -36.85
N GLU A 204 -26.13 12.76 -36.56
CA GLU A 204 -26.41 11.73 -37.57
C GLU A 204 -27.76 11.96 -38.24
N ALA A 205 -28.80 12.31 -37.48
CA ALA A 205 -30.11 12.67 -38.04
C ALA A 205 -30.04 13.89 -38.98
N ARG A 206 -29.24 14.91 -38.63
CA ARG A 206 -29.00 16.07 -39.50
C ARG A 206 -28.24 15.69 -40.78
N LYS A 207 -27.24 14.81 -40.69
CA LYS A 207 -26.50 14.30 -41.85
C LYS A 207 -27.39 13.45 -42.77
N ARG A 208 -28.25 12.59 -42.19
CA ARG A 208 -29.19 11.74 -42.93
C ARG A 208 -30.24 12.57 -43.67
N LYS A 209 -30.81 13.59 -43.03
CA LYS A 209 -31.70 14.56 -43.70
C LYS A 209 -31.02 15.31 -44.84
N ARG A 210 -29.72 15.64 -44.69
CA ARG A 210 -28.93 16.30 -45.74
C ARG A 210 -28.59 15.36 -46.91
N ALA A 211 -28.46 14.05 -46.65
CA ALA A 211 -28.25 13.03 -47.67
C ALA A 211 -29.55 12.69 -48.42
N GLU A 212 -30.68 12.61 -47.72
CA GLU A 212 -32.02 12.41 -48.32
C GLU A 212 -32.43 13.59 -49.21
N ALA A 213 -32.08 14.83 -48.84
CA ALA A 213 -32.32 16.00 -49.68
C ALA A 213 -31.45 16.05 -50.96
N ALA A 214 -30.37 15.27 -51.03
CA ALA A 214 -29.47 15.21 -52.18
C ALA A 214 -29.83 14.07 -53.17
N ALA A 215 -30.78 13.19 -52.81
CA ALA A 215 -31.16 12.01 -53.58
C ALA A 215 -32.66 12.04 -53.96
N ALA A 216 -33.02 12.84 -54.96
CA ALA A 216 -34.25 12.71 -55.75
C ALA A 216 -33.95 13.23 -57.18
N PRO A 217 -34.37 12.56 -58.28
CA PRO A 217 -35.80 12.26 -58.56
C PRO A 217 -36.10 10.89 -59.23
N GLY A 218 -37.41 10.56 -59.34
CA GLY A 218 -37.96 9.64 -60.37
C GLY A 218 -38.89 8.53 -59.88
N GLU A 219 -40.17 8.57 -60.29
CA GLU A 219 -41.31 7.71 -59.87
C GLU A 219 -41.29 6.25 -60.38
N ALA A 220 -41.92 5.35 -59.61
CA ALA A 220 -43.17 4.63 -59.96
C ALA A 220 -43.20 3.12 -59.62
N ALA A 221 -44.30 2.77 -58.92
CA ALA A 221 -45.11 1.55 -59.02
C ALA A 221 -44.78 0.26 -58.22
N ALA A 222 -45.70 0.01 -57.26
CA ALA A 222 -46.50 -1.20 -57.05
C ALA A 222 -45.95 -2.38 -56.22
N GLY A 223 -46.78 -2.82 -55.27
CA GLY A 223 -46.81 -4.19 -54.74
C GLY A 223 -46.75 -4.28 -53.21
N GLY A 224 -47.90 -4.26 -52.54
CA GLY A 224 -47.98 -4.56 -51.11
C GLY A 224 -47.72 -6.03 -50.78
N VAL A 225 -47.48 -6.32 -49.50
CA VAL A 225 -48.20 -7.32 -48.68
C VAL A 225 -47.70 -7.21 -47.23
N THR A 226 -48.67 -7.30 -46.34
CA THR A 226 -48.64 -7.20 -44.88
C THR A 226 -47.95 -8.37 -44.19
N SER A 227 -47.29 -8.05 -43.06
CA SER A 227 -47.27 -8.79 -41.79
C SER A 227 -47.10 -10.31 -41.81
N GLU A 228 -46.00 -10.79 -41.23
CA GLU A 228 -46.09 -11.92 -40.30
C GLU A 228 -45.01 -11.87 -39.21
N ARG A 229 -45.50 -11.86 -37.97
CA ARG A 229 -44.79 -12.16 -36.72
C ARG A 229 -44.19 -13.56 -36.79
N LEU A 230 -42.94 -13.69 -36.37
CA LEU A 230 -42.47 -14.91 -35.72
C LEU A 230 -41.63 -14.53 -34.51
N ASP A 231 -42.27 -14.68 -33.34
CA ASP A 231 -41.60 -14.88 -32.06
C ASP A 231 -40.82 -16.21 -32.14
N ALA A 232 -39.53 -16.20 -31.83
CA ALA A 232 -38.82 -17.41 -31.43
C ALA A 232 -37.59 -17.07 -30.57
N GLU A 233 -37.79 -17.30 -29.28
CA GLU A 233 -36.80 -17.81 -28.32
C GLU A 233 -35.62 -16.89 -27.94
N GLY A 234 -35.88 -16.13 -26.88
CA GLY A 234 -34.84 -15.64 -26.00
C GLY A 234 -34.07 -16.79 -25.35
N THR A 235 -32.78 -16.89 -25.66
CA THR A 235 -31.84 -17.60 -24.79
C THR A 235 -31.43 -16.64 -23.66
N PRO A 236 -31.60 -17.02 -22.38
CA PRO A 236 -31.37 -16.12 -21.27
C PRO A 236 -29.90 -15.74 -21.17
N GLY A 237 -29.70 -14.49 -20.77
CA GLY A 237 -28.43 -13.78 -20.73
C GLY A 237 -27.34 -14.42 -19.87
N GLY A 238 -26.16 -13.81 -20.00
CA GLY A 238 -24.89 -14.25 -19.43
C GLY A 238 -25.02 -14.78 -18.01
N LYS A 239 -24.44 -15.97 -17.81
CA LYS A 239 -24.21 -16.53 -16.48
C LYS A 239 -23.45 -15.48 -15.66
N VAL A 240 -24.15 -14.88 -14.70
CA VAL A 240 -23.57 -14.22 -13.53
C VAL A 240 -22.49 -15.16 -13.00
N ALA A 241 -21.27 -14.66 -12.79
CA ALA A 241 -20.16 -15.43 -12.25
C ALA A 241 -20.67 -16.31 -11.10
N ALA A 242 -20.55 -17.63 -11.25
CA ALA A 242 -21.05 -18.57 -10.26
C ALA A 242 -20.41 -18.21 -8.91
N VAL A 243 -21.23 -17.71 -7.98
CA VAL A 243 -20.76 -17.36 -6.63
C VAL A 243 -20.29 -18.67 -6.00
N VAL A 244 -18.98 -18.82 -5.83
CA VAL A 244 -18.41 -20.00 -5.19
C VAL A 244 -18.78 -19.94 -3.70
N PRO A 245 -19.43 -20.98 -3.14
CA PRO A 245 -19.82 -20.97 -1.72
C PRO A 245 -18.60 -20.80 -0.80
N GLU A 246 -18.78 -20.07 0.30
CA GLU A 246 -17.70 -19.78 1.26
C GLU A 246 -17.04 -21.06 1.80
N GLN A 247 -17.84 -22.09 2.08
CA GLN A 247 -17.34 -23.38 2.57
C GLN A 247 -16.40 -24.05 1.57
N VAL A 248 -16.67 -23.93 0.27
CA VAL A 248 -15.83 -24.51 -0.79
C VAL A 248 -14.49 -23.76 -0.86
N LEU A 249 -14.52 -22.43 -0.76
CA LEU A 249 -13.29 -21.62 -0.75
C LEU A 249 -12.41 -21.94 0.47
N ARG A 250 -13.02 -22.08 1.64
CA ARG A 250 -12.31 -22.46 2.87
C ARG A 250 -11.70 -23.86 2.75
N ALA A 251 -12.46 -24.83 2.28
CA ALA A 251 -11.97 -26.19 2.06
C ALA A 251 -10.80 -26.22 1.05
N LEU A 252 -10.86 -25.42 -0.01
CA LEU A 252 -9.76 -25.28 -0.98
C LEU A 252 -8.50 -24.68 -0.33
N MET A 253 -8.65 -23.64 0.48
CA MET A 253 -7.53 -23.01 1.20
C MET A 253 -6.90 -23.98 2.20
N GLU A 254 -7.71 -24.75 2.93
CA GLU A 254 -7.26 -25.77 3.88
C GLU A 254 -6.55 -26.93 3.15
N PHE A 255 -7.15 -27.43 2.06
CA PHE A 255 -6.55 -28.46 1.22
C PHE A 255 -5.18 -28.03 0.70
N TYR A 256 -5.07 -26.82 0.15
CA TYR A 256 -3.80 -26.30 -0.36
C TYR A 256 -2.74 -26.18 0.74
N ARG A 257 -3.12 -25.70 1.93
CA ARG A 257 -2.20 -25.58 3.08
C ARG A 257 -1.71 -26.94 3.60
N ALA A 258 -2.51 -27.99 3.43
CA ALA A 258 -2.16 -29.35 3.84
C ALA A 258 -1.21 -30.06 2.86
N LEU A 259 -0.93 -29.49 1.68
CA LEU A 259 0.00 -30.10 0.72
C LEU A 259 1.43 -30.12 1.29
N PRO A 260 2.09 -31.30 1.37
CA PRO A 260 3.30 -31.47 2.15
C PRO A 260 4.56 -30.93 1.47
N GLY A 261 4.61 -30.92 0.13
CA GLY A 261 5.82 -30.56 -0.62
C GLY A 261 5.60 -29.59 -1.79
N LEU A 262 6.72 -29.00 -2.25
CA LEU A 262 6.74 -28.12 -3.43
C LEU A 262 6.25 -28.84 -4.70
N GLU A 263 6.47 -30.14 -4.81
CA GLU A 263 6.01 -30.96 -5.93
C GLU A 263 4.47 -31.07 -5.98
N ASP A 264 3.82 -31.31 -4.83
CA ASP A 264 2.36 -31.36 -4.74
C ASP A 264 1.73 -30.00 -5.05
N LYS A 265 2.34 -28.92 -4.54
CA LYS A 265 1.94 -27.55 -4.86
C LYS A 265 2.11 -27.26 -6.35
N ALA A 266 3.21 -27.70 -6.97
CA ALA A 266 3.41 -27.58 -8.40
C ALA A 266 2.36 -28.35 -9.21
N ASN A 267 1.97 -29.55 -8.75
CA ASN A 267 0.90 -30.33 -9.36
C ASN A 267 -0.47 -29.66 -9.21
N PHE A 268 -0.76 -29.06 -8.06
CA PHE A 268 -1.94 -28.22 -7.86
C PHE A 268 -1.99 -27.05 -8.86
N PHE A 269 -0.90 -26.32 -9.04
CA PHE A 269 -0.87 -25.21 -10.01
C PHE A 269 -1.01 -25.70 -11.46
N LYS A 270 -0.38 -26.82 -11.81
CA LYS A 270 -0.52 -27.43 -13.14
C LYS A 270 -1.98 -27.82 -13.40
N LEU A 271 -2.66 -28.42 -12.42
CA LEU A 271 -4.08 -28.75 -12.49
C LEU A 271 -4.94 -27.49 -12.70
N LEU A 272 -4.68 -26.44 -11.89
CA LEU A 272 -5.39 -25.17 -11.99
C LEU A 272 -5.23 -24.53 -13.37
N CYS A 273 -4.01 -24.52 -13.92
CA CYS A 273 -3.74 -24.00 -15.26
C CYS A 273 -4.38 -24.84 -16.37
N ARG A 274 -4.41 -26.17 -16.22
CA ARG A 274 -4.95 -27.11 -17.22
C ARG A 274 -6.47 -27.05 -17.28
N ASP A 275 -7.13 -27.17 -16.14
CA ASP A 275 -8.58 -27.39 -16.05
C ASP A 275 -9.35 -26.05 -15.91
N PHE A 276 -8.70 -25.03 -15.35
CA PHE A 276 -9.29 -23.70 -15.10
C PHE A 276 -8.55 -22.57 -15.82
N GLY A 277 -7.83 -22.89 -16.90
CA GLY A 277 -7.20 -21.90 -17.78
C GLY A 277 -8.20 -21.13 -18.65
N THR A 278 -7.70 -20.50 -19.73
CA THR A 278 -8.54 -19.83 -20.72
C THR A 278 -9.32 -20.85 -21.55
N GLN A 279 -10.65 -20.70 -21.65
CA GLN A 279 -11.50 -21.58 -22.44
C GLN A 279 -11.39 -21.29 -23.93
N ARG A 280 -10.52 -22.04 -24.64
CA ARG A 280 -10.25 -21.83 -26.07
C ARG A 280 -11.50 -21.83 -26.96
N LYS A 281 -12.47 -22.71 -26.68
CA LYS A 281 -13.73 -22.78 -27.46
C LYS A 281 -14.57 -21.51 -27.30
N ALA A 282 -14.84 -21.11 -26.06
CA ALA A 282 -15.61 -19.90 -25.76
C ALA A 282 -14.94 -18.63 -26.31
N LEU A 283 -13.60 -18.56 -26.26
CA LEU A 283 -12.85 -17.44 -26.85
C LEU A 283 -12.99 -17.41 -28.38
N ALA A 284 -12.86 -18.55 -29.05
CA ALA A 284 -13.02 -18.63 -30.50
C ALA A 284 -14.44 -18.23 -30.93
N GLU A 285 -15.47 -18.69 -30.22
CA GLU A 285 -16.87 -18.31 -30.46
C GLU A 285 -17.10 -16.80 -30.26
N ALA A 286 -16.54 -16.21 -29.20
CA ALA A 286 -16.63 -14.77 -28.95
C ALA A 286 -15.96 -13.94 -30.05
N VAL A 287 -14.78 -14.37 -30.51
CA VAL A 287 -14.05 -13.71 -31.62
C VAL A 287 -14.84 -13.82 -32.93
N GLN A 288 -15.38 -14.99 -33.24
CA GLN A 288 -16.22 -15.17 -34.43
C GLN A 288 -17.49 -14.31 -34.38
N SER A 289 -18.14 -14.24 -33.21
CA SER A 289 -19.31 -13.37 -33.02
C SER A 289 -18.98 -11.90 -33.25
N TRP A 290 -17.80 -11.46 -32.84
CA TRP A 290 -17.35 -10.08 -33.04
C TRP A 290 -17.02 -9.78 -34.51
N GLN A 291 -16.35 -10.70 -35.20
CA GLN A 291 -16.00 -10.55 -36.62
C GLN A 291 -17.21 -10.42 -37.55
N ARG A 292 -18.37 -10.98 -37.16
CA ARG A 292 -19.62 -10.89 -37.93
C ARG A 292 -20.35 -9.55 -37.77
N ILE A 293 -19.90 -8.66 -36.87
CA ILE A 293 -20.54 -7.36 -36.63
C ILE A 293 -19.95 -6.34 -37.59
N HIS A 294 -20.79 -5.77 -38.46
CA HIS A 294 -20.37 -4.73 -39.39
C HIS A 294 -20.59 -3.32 -38.80
N PRO A 295 -19.58 -2.44 -38.84
CA PRO A 295 -19.63 -1.11 -38.20
C PRO A 295 -20.56 -0.08 -38.89
N GLY A 296 -21.40 -0.51 -39.85
CA GLY A 296 -22.22 0.39 -40.68
C GLY A 296 -23.64 0.69 -40.18
N GLN A 297 -24.04 0.29 -38.98
CA GLN A 297 -25.44 0.35 -38.53
C GLN A 297 -25.69 1.27 -37.32
N GLY A 298 -25.39 2.57 -37.44
CA GLY A 298 -25.77 3.60 -36.44
C GLY A 298 -25.41 3.24 -34.98
N GLU A 299 -26.13 3.83 -34.00
CA GLU A 299 -25.88 3.56 -32.57
C GLU A 299 -26.06 2.09 -32.18
N ALA A 300 -26.99 1.36 -32.80
CA ALA A 300 -27.25 -0.05 -32.51
C ALA A 300 -26.08 -0.97 -32.91
N GLY A 301 -25.40 -0.67 -34.02
CA GLY A 301 -24.21 -1.38 -34.48
C GLY A 301 -23.01 -1.16 -33.56
N VAL A 302 -22.83 0.08 -33.06
CA VAL A 302 -21.78 0.40 -32.08
C VAL A 302 -22.00 -0.35 -30.76
N ASP A 303 -23.24 -0.36 -30.27
CA ASP A 303 -23.62 -1.06 -29.03
C ASP A 303 -23.45 -2.59 -29.14
N ALA A 304 -23.81 -3.18 -30.28
CA ALA A 304 -23.55 -4.58 -30.58
C ALA A 304 -22.03 -4.88 -30.58
N MET A 305 -21.22 -4.02 -31.20
CA MET A 305 -19.77 -4.17 -31.25
C MET A 305 -19.14 -4.08 -29.85
N LEU A 306 -19.58 -3.14 -29.01
CA LEU A 306 -19.11 -3.02 -27.63
C LEU A 306 -19.45 -4.26 -26.79
N ARG A 307 -20.68 -4.80 -26.91
CA ARG A 307 -21.06 -6.06 -26.24
C ARG A 307 -20.22 -7.24 -26.68
N ALA A 308 -19.97 -7.38 -27.99
CA ALA A 308 -19.15 -8.47 -28.50
C ALA A 308 -17.69 -8.33 -28.05
N THR A 309 -17.16 -7.11 -28.00
CA THR A 309 -15.82 -6.82 -27.46
C THR A 309 -15.73 -7.22 -25.98
N GLU A 310 -16.75 -6.91 -25.19
CA GLU A 310 -16.83 -7.32 -23.78
C GLU A 310 -16.90 -8.85 -23.62
N ARG A 311 -17.62 -9.55 -24.51
CA ARG A 311 -17.61 -11.04 -24.51
C ARG A 311 -16.22 -11.61 -24.80
N ILE A 312 -15.47 -11.02 -25.73
CA ILE A 312 -14.06 -11.42 -25.96
C ILE A 312 -13.25 -11.20 -24.70
N ARG A 313 -13.38 -10.03 -24.05
CA ARG A 313 -12.67 -9.73 -22.80
C ARG A 313 -12.96 -10.76 -21.72
N GLN A 314 -14.21 -11.13 -21.52
CA GLN A 314 -14.63 -12.14 -20.54
C GLN A 314 -14.11 -13.54 -20.90
N ALA A 315 -14.17 -13.95 -22.17
CA ALA A 315 -13.72 -15.26 -22.61
C ALA A 315 -12.19 -15.41 -22.65
N ALA A 316 -11.45 -14.30 -22.76
CA ALA A 316 -9.99 -14.28 -22.74
C ALA A 316 -9.42 -14.47 -21.31
N LEU A 317 -10.18 -14.10 -20.27
CA LEU A 317 -9.76 -14.25 -18.88
C LEU A 317 -9.72 -15.74 -18.48
N PRO A 318 -8.62 -16.23 -17.89
CA PRO A 318 -8.56 -17.59 -17.36
C PRO A 318 -9.55 -17.81 -16.21
N MET A 319 -10.19 -18.98 -16.12
CA MET A 319 -11.22 -19.22 -15.10
C MET A 319 -10.70 -19.15 -13.66
N TYR A 320 -9.44 -19.53 -13.41
CA TYR A 320 -8.84 -19.45 -12.07
C TYR A 320 -8.82 -18.02 -11.51
N THR A 321 -8.91 -16.98 -12.36
CA THR A 321 -9.00 -15.59 -11.90
C THR A 321 -10.30 -15.32 -11.13
N ASN A 322 -11.36 -16.09 -11.40
CA ASN A 322 -12.63 -16.01 -10.68
C ASN A 322 -12.51 -16.49 -9.22
N LEU A 323 -11.40 -17.15 -8.84
CA LEU A 323 -11.15 -17.58 -7.47
C LEU A 323 -10.47 -16.49 -6.63
N PHE A 324 -9.70 -15.59 -7.24
CA PHE A 324 -8.84 -14.67 -6.50
C PHE A 324 -9.63 -13.66 -5.66
N VAL A 325 -10.63 -12.99 -6.24
CA VAL A 325 -11.46 -12.01 -5.52
C VAL A 325 -12.31 -12.68 -4.42
N PRO A 326 -12.99 -13.81 -4.65
CA PRO A 326 -13.69 -14.50 -3.58
C PRO A 326 -12.77 -14.98 -2.45
N ILE A 327 -11.56 -15.45 -2.78
CA ILE A 327 -10.55 -15.83 -1.78
C ILE A 327 -10.08 -14.61 -1.00
N SER A 328 -9.83 -13.46 -1.64
CA SER A 328 -9.34 -12.26 -0.93
C SER A 328 -10.35 -11.74 0.11
N ASN A 329 -11.65 -11.99 -0.11
CA ASN A 329 -12.72 -11.68 0.84
C ASN A 329 -12.83 -12.66 2.02
N GLN A 330 -12.10 -13.78 2.01
CA GLN A 330 -12.07 -14.72 3.13
C GLN A 330 -11.19 -14.20 4.30
N PRO A 331 -11.45 -14.65 5.54
CA PRO A 331 -10.52 -14.43 6.65
C PRO A 331 -9.11 -14.94 6.30
N GLN A 332 -8.09 -14.09 6.47
CA GLN A 332 -6.70 -14.38 6.05
C GLN A 332 -6.53 -14.70 4.55
N GLY A 333 -7.53 -14.38 3.72
CA GLY A 333 -7.55 -14.68 2.29
C GLY A 333 -6.47 -13.95 1.52
N LEU A 334 -6.26 -12.66 1.82
CA LEU A 334 -5.19 -11.88 1.19
C LEU A 334 -3.80 -12.43 1.54
N LYS A 335 -3.55 -12.81 2.80
CA LYS A 335 -2.30 -13.47 3.22
C LYS A 335 -2.09 -14.77 2.45
N PHE A 336 -3.15 -15.58 2.34
CA PHE A 336 -3.11 -16.82 1.59
C PHE A 336 -2.72 -16.61 0.12
N LEU A 337 -3.25 -15.59 -0.56
CA LEU A 337 -2.89 -15.31 -1.95
C LEU A 337 -1.44 -14.84 -2.12
N VAL A 338 -0.91 -14.10 -1.14
CA VAL A 338 0.51 -13.73 -1.09
C VAL A 338 1.37 -15.00 -0.95
N ASP A 339 1.03 -15.89 -0.03
CA ASP A 339 1.78 -17.13 0.20
C ASP A 339 1.67 -18.09 -0.99
N LEU A 340 0.48 -18.21 -1.57
CA LEU A 340 0.20 -18.97 -2.79
C LEU A 340 1.09 -18.49 -3.94
N ARG A 341 1.25 -17.17 -4.09
CA ARG A 341 2.15 -16.60 -5.11
C ARG A 341 3.62 -16.89 -4.80
N ALA A 342 4.04 -16.82 -3.54
CA ALA A 342 5.40 -17.14 -3.15
C ALA A 342 5.76 -18.59 -3.53
N ASP A 343 4.87 -19.53 -3.23
CA ASP A 343 5.00 -20.93 -3.62
C ASP A 343 5.03 -21.10 -5.15
N LEU A 344 4.18 -20.37 -5.88
CA LEU A 344 4.16 -20.39 -7.35
C LEU A 344 5.49 -19.90 -7.94
N CYS A 345 6.08 -18.85 -7.38
CA CYS A 345 7.39 -18.36 -7.80
C CYS A 345 8.48 -19.43 -7.57
N ASP A 346 8.43 -20.13 -6.44
CA ASP A 346 9.38 -21.21 -6.12
C ASP A 346 9.23 -22.40 -7.09
N CYS A 347 7.99 -22.76 -7.44
CA CYS A 347 7.70 -23.78 -8.46
C CYS A 347 8.24 -23.40 -9.84
N ILE A 348 8.10 -22.13 -10.25
CA ILE A 348 8.63 -21.62 -11.53
C ILE A 348 10.16 -21.66 -11.55
N HIS A 349 10.81 -21.36 -10.42
CA HIS A 349 12.26 -21.41 -10.30
C HIS A 349 12.80 -22.84 -10.37
N ALA A 350 12.13 -23.79 -9.71
CA ALA A 350 12.56 -25.19 -9.67
C ALA A 350 12.46 -25.92 -11.02
N ALA A 351 11.50 -25.54 -11.88
CA ALA A 351 11.31 -26.18 -13.19
C ALA A 351 11.06 -25.16 -14.32
N PRO A 352 12.12 -24.51 -14.86
CA PRO A 352 11.98 -23.46 -15.86
C PRO A 352 11.38 -23.95 -17.20
N SER A 353 11.66 -25.20 -17.57
CA SER A 353 11.17 -25.86 -18.78
C SER A 353 9.69 -26.23 -18.63
N GLY A 354 8.82 -25.69 -19.48
CA GLY A 354 7.37 -25.93 -19.42
C GLY A 354 6.58 -25.00 -18.49
N ALA A 355 7.22 -24.04 -17.81
CA ALA A 355 6.57 -23.11 -16.88
C ALA A 355 5.71 -22.01 -17.56
N ALA A 356 5.42 -22.08 -18.86
CA ALA A 356 4.67 -21.03 -19.55
C ALA A 356 3.25 -20.80 -18.98
N PRO A 357 2.45 -21.85 -18.67
CA PRO A 357 1.15 -21.68 -18.01
C PRO A 357 1.29 -21.11 -16.58
N LEU A 358 2.28 -21.57 -15.83
CA LEU A 358 2.55 -21.06 -14.46
C LEU A 358 2.94 -19.58 -14.47
N ARG A 359 3.75 -19.14 -15.45
CA ARG A 359 4.07 -17.73 -15.66
C ARG A 359 2.87 -16.90 -16.10
N ALA A 360 1.87 -17.50 -16.75
CA ALA A 360 0.60 -16.81 -17.03
C ALA A 360 -0.21 -16.62 -15.74
N LEU A 361 -0.31 -17.67 -14.92
CA LEU A 361 -0.95 -17.61 -13.60
C LEU A 361 -0.29 -16.57 -12.68
N ASP A 362 1.05 -16.55 -12.60
CA ASP A 362 1.79 -15.55 -11.79
C ASP A 362 1.50 -14.12 -12.26
N ARG A 363 1.43 -13.88 -13.58
CA ARG A 363 1.11 -12.55 -14.12
C ARG A 363 -0.28 -12.08 -13.69
N GLU A 364 -1.28 -12.96 -13.74
CA GLU A 364 -2.65 -12.65 -13.33
C GLU A 364 -2.74 -12.41 -11.81
N LEU A 365 -2.10 -13.26 -11.01
CA LEU A 365 -2.09 -13.13 -9.55
C LEU A 365 -1.34 -11.87 -9.11
N ARG A 366 -0.18 -11.58 -9.73
CA ARG A 366 0.58 -10.34 -9.50
C ARG A 366 -0.22 -9.10 -9.86
N ARG A 367 -1.02 -9.12 -10.93
CA ARG A 367 -1.89 -7.98 -11.31
C ARG A 367 -2.92 -7.68 -10.21
N ASN A 368 -3.62 -8.71 -9.72
CA ASN A 368 -4.59 -8.56 -8.64
C ASN A 368 -3.93 -8.09 -7.33
N LEU A 369 -2.79 -8.69 -6.96
CA LEU A 369 -2.02 -8.25 -5.79
C LEU A 369 -1.54 -6.80 -5.92
N ALA A 370 -1.15 -6.35 -7.12
CA ALA A 370 -0.75 -4.96 -7.32
C ALA A 370 -1.89 -3.95 -7.08
N GLU A 371 -3.14 -4.33 -7.39
CA GLU A 371 -4.31 -3.50 -7.10
C GLU A 371 -4.64 -3.49 -5.60
N TRP A 372 -4.67 -4.66 -4.95
CA TRP A 372 -5.01 -4.77 -3.53
C TRP A 372 -3.93 -4.21 -2.59
N PHE A 373 -2.67 -4.23 -3.01
CA PHE A 373 -1.56 -3.63 -2.27
C PHE A 373 -1.15 -2.27 -2.87
N SER A 374 -2.08 -1.58 -3.52
CA SER A 374 -1.85 -0.21 -3.95
C SER A 374 -1.59 0.70 -2.75
N VAL A 375 -0.73 1.70 -2.94
CA VAL A 375 -0.21 2.51 -1.84
C VAL A 375 -1.28 3.29 -1.08
N GLY A 376 -2.38 3.65 -1.74
CA GLY A 376 -3.52 4.30 -1.08
C GLY A 376 -4.23 3.42 -0.03
N LEU A 377 -3.96 2.11 -0.02
CA LEU A 377 -4.49 1.14 0.93
C LEU A 377 -3.47 0.75 2.02
N LEU A 378 -2.24 1.28 1.94
CA LEU A 378 -1.17 0.97 2.88
C LEU A 378 -1.01 2.09 3.90
N ALA A 379 -0.82 1.70 5.16
CA ALA A 379 -0.47 2.61 6.23
C ALA A 379 1.06 2.66 6.39
N LEU A 380 1.63 3.86 6.39
CA LEU A 380 3.03 4.08 6.71
C LEU A 380 3.21 4.30 8.22
N GLU A 381 3.89 3.36 8.87
CA GLU A 381 4.13 3.42 10.31
C GLU A 381 5.61 3.48 10.64
N ARG A 382 5.95 4.18 11.73
CA ARG A 382 7.31 4.22 12.27
C ARG A 382 7.47 3.11 13.29
N ILE A 383 8.47 2.27 13.09
CA ILE A 383 8.86 1.22 14.04
C ILE A 383 9.74 1.85 15.11
N LYS A 384 9.36 1.67 16.37
CA LYS A 384 10.10 2.18 17.55
C LYS A 384 10.36 1.06 18.54
N TRP A 385 11.45 1.14 19.30
CA TRP A 385 11.79 0.14 20.31
C TRP A 385 10.74 0.05 21.43
N GLU A 386 10.21 1.19 21.89
CA GLU A 386 9.35 1.25 23.08
C GLU A 386 7.88 0.90 22.82
N SER A 387 7.39 1.16 21.60
CA SER A 387 5.96 1.03 21.26
C SER A 387 5.63 -0.14 20.35
N SER A 388 6.62 -0.76 19.70
CA SER A 388 6.37 -1.88 18.78
C SER A 388 6.28 -3.21 19.54
N SER A 389 5.44 -4.12 19.08
CA SER A 389 5.36 -5.46 19.68
C SER A 389 6.62 -6.27 19.40
N ALA A 390 7.02 -7.13 20.35
CA ALA A 390 8.19 -8.00 20.17
C ALA A 390 8.05 -8.93 18.95
N ALA A 391 6.83 -9.40 18.66
CA ALA A 391 6.54 -10.22 17.47
C ALA A 391 6.79 -9.46 16.15
N LEU A 392 6.44 -8.18 16.09
CA LEU A 392 6.74 -7.33 14.94
C LEU A 392 8.25 -7.10 14.78
N LEU A 393 8.94 -6.82 15.89
CA LEU A 393 10.40 -6.64 15.90
C LEU A 393 11.14 -7.91 15.45
N GLU A 394 10.70 -9.09 15.88
CA GLU A 394 11.24 -10.37 15.43
C GLU A 394 11.05 -10.56 13.92
N LYS A 395 9.89 -10.18 13.37
CA LYS A 395 9.66 -10.21 11.92
C LYS A 395 10.58 -9.25 11.18
N VAL A 396 10.73 -8.01 11.65
CA VAL A 396 11.67 -7.04 11.06
C VAL A 396 13.10 -7.61 11.06
N MET A 397 13.51 -8.24 12.16
CA MET A 397 14.82 -8.89 12.27
C MET A 397 14.98 -10.06 11.29
N ARG A 398 13.98 -10.93 11.20
CA ARG A 398 13.98 -12.11 10.31
C ARG A 398 13.97 -11.74 8.83
N TYR A 399 13.26 -10.67 8.47
CA TYR A 399 13.06 -10.27 7.08
C TYR A 399 14.09 -9.27 6.55
N GLU A 400 15.07 -8.87 7.36
CA GLU A 400 16.13 -7.97 6.91
C GLU A 400 17.02 -8.66 5.87
N ALA A 401 16.86 -8.23 4.61
CA ALA A 401 17.45 -8.91 3.46
C ALA A 401 18.78 -8.30 3.01
N VAL A 402 19.11 -7.06 3.40
CA VAL A 402 20.30 -6.36 2.91
C VAL A 402 21.46 -6.58 3.88
N HIS A 403 21.28 -6.20 5.15
CA HIS A 403 22.31 -6.30 6.18
C HIS A 403 21.78 -7.07 7.39
N PRO A 404 22.00 -8.41 7.45
CA PRO A 404 21.43 -9.27 8.49
C PRO A 404 21.65 -8.71 9.90
N ILE A 405 20.58 -8.68 10.69
CA ILE A 405 20.61 -8.14 12.05
C ILE A 405 21.19 -9.19 13.01
N GLN A 406 22.25 -8.83 13.71
CA GLN A 406 22.97 -9.71 14.64
C GLN A 406 22.32 -9.67 16.02
N GLY A 407 21.13 -10.26 16.15
CA GLY A 407 20.41 -10.37 17.41
C GLY A 407 19.77 -9.06 17.90
N TRP A 408 19.26 -9.11 19.15
CA TRP A 408 18.42 -8.04 19.69
C TRP A 408 19.15 -6.73 19.98
N ASP A 409 20.42 -6.78 20.36
CA ASP A 409 21.20 -5.56 20.63
C ASP A 409 21.51 -4.78 19.35
N ASP A 410 21.75 -5.47 18.23
CA ASP A 410 21.89 -4.84 16.91
C ASP A 410 20.57 -4.20 16.47
N LEU A 411 19.44 -4.91 16.63
CA LEU A 411 18.13 -4.34 16.34
C LEU A 411 17.86 -3.08 17.17
N ARG A 412 18.22 -3.10 18.46
CA ARG A 412 18.05 -1.94 19.35
C ARG A 412 18.86 -0.74 18.87
N ARG A 413 20.12 -0.93 18.44
CA ARG A 413 20.94 0.15 17.85
C ARG A 413 20.32 0.69 16.56
N ARG A 414 19.78 -0.18 15.70
CA ARG A 414 19.09 0.21 14.46
C ARG A 414 17.74 0.90 14.69
N LEU A 415 17.23 0.88 15.91
CA LEU A 415 16.03 1.60 16.36
C LEU A 415 16.35 2.74 17.34
N ALA A 416 17.63 3.11 17.47
CA ALA A 416 18.06 4.24 18.28
C ALA A 416 17.45 5.57 17.78
N PRO A 417 17.46 6.65 18.58
CA PRO A 417 16.81 7.92 18.21
C PRO A 417 17.26 8.55 16.87
N THR A 418 18.52 8.34 16.48
CA THR A 418 19.09 8.81 15.19
C THR A 418 18.80 7.86 14.03
N ARG A 419 18.12 6.74 14.28
CA ARG A 419 17.71 5.75 13.30
C ARG A 419 16.20 5.75 13.18
N HIS A 420 15.73 5.87 11.94
CA HIS A 420 14.32 5.94 11.63
C HIS A 420 13.97 4.75 10.75
N VAL A 421 13.18 3.83 11.31
CA VAL A 421 12.72 2.65 10.60
C VAL A 421 11.24 2.81 10.33
N PHE A 422 10.87 2.68 9.06
CA PHE A 422 9.48 2.77 8.62
C PHE A 422 9.06 1.46 7.98
N ALA A 423 7.78 1.12 8.09
CA ALA A 423 7.23 0.00 7.37
C ALA A 423 5.83 0.30 6.82
N PHE A 424 5.52 -0.31 5.67
CA PHE A 424 4.15 -0.34 5.16
C PHE A 424 3.37 -1.51 5.75
N PHE A 425 2.15 -1.23 6.18
CA PHE A 425 1.18 -2.21 6.65
C PHE A 425 -0.09 -2.15 5.81
N HIS A 426 -0.73 -3.30 5.62
CA HIS A 426 -2.05 -3.37 5.00
C HIS A 426 -3.09 -3.63 6.09
N GLN A 427 -4.28 -3.03 6.01
CA GLN A 427 -5.31 -3.15 7.07
C GLN A 427 -5.73 -4.60 7.34
N SER A 428 -5.79 -5.43 6.29
CA SER A 428 -6.07 -6.87 6.42
C SER A 428 -4.89 -7.71 6.90
N LEU A 429 -3.70 -7.12 7.03
CA LEU A 429 -2.45 -7.77 7.47
C LEU A 429 -1.71 -6.87 8.50
N PRO A 430 -2.36 -6.53 9.63
CA PRO A 430 -1.84 -5.51 10.55
C PRO A 430 -0.53 -5.92 11.23
N ASP A 431 -0.30 -7.22 11.42
CA ASP A 431 0.92 -7.74 12.05
C ASP A 431 2.02 -8.11 11.05
N GLU A 432 1.82 -7.85 9.75
CA GLU A 432 2.80 -8.15 8.69
C GLU A 432 3.35 -6.85 8.11
N PRO A 433 4.59 -6.46 8.46
CA PRO A 433 5.26 -5.38 7.74
C PRO A 433 5.49 -5.88 6.32
N LEU A 434 5.15 -5.12 5.29
CA LEU A 434 5.26 -5.54 3.88
C LEU A 434 6.59 -5.13 3.26
N VAL A 435 7.00 -3.90 3.54
CA VAL A 435 8.30 -3.35 3.14
C VAL A 435 8.82 -2.55 4.32
N VAL A 436 10.05 -2.82 4.72
CA VAL A 436 10.74 -2.13 5.80
C VAL A 436 11.87 -1.28 5.21
N LEU A 437 11.91 0.00 5.60
CA LEU A 437 12.93 0.95 5.20
C LEU A 437 13.70 1.40 6.44
N HIS A 438 14.99 1.10 6.48
CA HIS A 438 15.90 1.59 7.51
C HIS A 438 16.61 2.86 7.05
N THR A 439 16.57 3.88 7.90
CA THR A 439 17.14 5.20 7.62
C THR A 439 18.05 5.65 8.76
N ALA A 440 19.22 6.18 8.42
CA ALA A 440 20.10 6.84 9.37
C ALA A 440 20.10 8.35 9.12
N LEU A 441 19.91 9.14 10.18
CA LEU A 441 20.08 10.59 10.13
C LEU A 441 21.53 10.94 10.44
N GLN A 442 22.19 11.67 9.55
CA GLN A 442 23.62 11.96 9.63
C GLN A 442 23.94 13.42 9.22
N PRO A 443 25.10 13.95 9.62
CA PRO A 443 25.55 15.28 9.17
C PRO A 443 25.89 15.33 7.67
N ALA A 444 26.22 14.20 7.04
CA ALA A 444 26.52 14.10 5.63
C ALA A 444 26.07 12.75 5.05
N VAL A 445 26.02 12.65 3.71
CA VAL A 445 25.68 11.39 3.03
C VAL A 445 26.81 10.38 3.20
N ALA A 446 26.52 9.27 3.90
CA ALA A 446 27.50 8.22 4.18
C ALA A 446 28.11 7.60 2.92
N THR A 447 29.40 7.25 3.03
CA THR A 447 30.15 6.54 1.99
C THR A 447 30.28 5.05 2.26
N SER A 448 30.18 4.63 3.52
CA SER A 448 30.38 3.24 3.93
C SER A 448 29.33 2.75 4.93
N MET A 449 29.12 1.43 4.98
CA MET A 449 28.22 0.82 5.96
C MET A 449 28.77 0.94 7.39
N ALA A 450 30.08 1.05 7.55
CA ALA A 450 30.71 1.31 8.85
C ALA A 450 30.23 2.63 9.45
N GLU A 451 30.20 3.71 8.67
CA GLU A 451 29.67 5.02 9.10
C GLU A 451 28.19 4.95 9.53
N VAL A 452 27.40 4.08 8.89
CA VAL A 452 25.96 3.96 9.14
C VAL A 452 25.64 3.06 10.34
N LEU A 453 26.43 2.01 10.58
CA LEU A 453 26.16 1.04 11.65
C LEU A 453 26.82 1.41 12.98
N GLN A 454 27.83 2.26 12.97
CA GLN A 454 28.44 2.77 14.20
C GLN A 454 27.53 3.79 14.92
N ASP A 455 27.53 3.74 16.25
CA ASP A 455 26.80 4.70 17.06
C ASP A 455 27.42 6.09 16.91
N ALA A 456 26.58 7.10 16.69
CA ALA A 456 27.06 8.48 16.62
C ALA A 456 27.53 8.92 18.02
N PRO A 457 28.71 9.57 18.14
CA PRO A 457 29.16 10.09 19.42
C PRO A 457 28.16 11.11 20.00
N ALA A 458 28.01 11.10 21.32
CA ALA A 458 27.08 11.98 22.02
C ALA A 458 27.41 13.46 21.76
N GLY A 459 26.39 14.26 21.40
CA GLY A 459 26.56 15.67 21.02
C GLY A 459 26.68 15.92 19.51
N THR A 460 26.23 14.98 18.68
CA THR A 460 26.29 15.07 17.22
C THR A 460 25.57 16.31 16.69
N GLU A 461 26.15 16.94 15.67
CA GLU A 461 25.55 18.05 14.92
C GLU A 461 24.15 17.69 14.39
N ALA A 462 23.34 18.72 14.14
CA ALA A 462 22.00 18.53 13.58
C ALA A 462 22.07 17.75 12.25
N PRO A 463 21.17 16.77 12.02
CA PRO A 463 21.24 15.94 10.83
C PRO A 463 20.93 16.78 9.58
N HIS A 464 21.77 16.62 8.55
CA HIS A 464 21.61 17.30 7.27
C HIS A 464 21.30 16.33 6.12
N ALA A 465 21.57 15.04 6.32
CA ALA A 465 21.31 13.96 5.39
C ALA A 465 20.47 12.85 6.03
N ALA A 466 19.53 12.30 5.26
CA ALA A 466 18.88 11.03 5.56
C ALA A 466 19.42 9.96 4.60
N VAL A 467 20.03 8.93 5.16
CA VAL A 467 20.65 7.82 4.42
C VAL A 467 19.77 6.58 4.53
N PHE A 468 19.14 6.20 3.44
CA PHE A 468 18.37 4.97 3.27
C PHE A 468 19.32 3.81 3.00
N TYR A 469 19.66 3.03 4.02
CA TYR A 469 20.71 2.01 3.92
C TYR A 469 20.19 0.57 3.81
N SER A 470 18.89 0.35 4.06
CA SER A 470 18.27 -0.94 3.79
C SER A 470 16.79 -0.79 3.43
N ILE A 471 16.39 -1.48 2.36
CA ILE A 471 15.01 -1.60 1.91
C ILE A 471 14.70 -3.08 1.72
N SER A 472 13.91 -3.63 2.63
CA SER A 472 13.61 -5.07 2.68
C SER A 472 12.14 -5.31 2.39
N SER A 473 11.84 -5.98 1.27
CA SER A 473 10.52 -6.54 1.00
C SER A 473 10.38 -7.84 1.78
N THR A 474 9.46 -7.89 2.74
CA THR A 474 9.35 -9.02 3.67
C THR A 474 8.59 -10.20 3.06
N GLN A 475 7.62 -9.90 2.19
CA GLN A 475 6.73 -10.89 1.59
C GLN A 475 7.24 -11.24 0.19
N ARG A 476 7.78 -12.45 0.02
CA ARG A 476 8.25 -12.95 -1.29
C ARG A 476 7.14 -12.95 -2.34
N GLY A 477 5.91 -13.26 -1.93
CA GLY A 477 4.73 -13.22 -2.79
C GLY A 477 4.35 -11.84 -3.31
N LEU A 478 4.94 -10.76 -2.80
CA LEU A 478 4.77 -9.40 -3.31
C LEU A 478 5.95 -8.95 -4.18
N ALA A 479 6.92 -9.82 -4.48
CA ALA A 479 8.02 -9.50 -5.38
C ALA A 479 7.51 -9.01 -6.74
N GLY A 480 8.00 -7.86 -7.20
CA GLY A 480 7.56 -7.24 -8.45
C GLY A 480 6.20 -6.53 -8.39
N VAL A 481 5.62 -6.36 -7.19
CA VAL A 481 4.59 -5.37 -6.91
C VAL A 481 5.30 -4.07 -6.49
N ASP A 482 4.97 -2.95 -7.12
CA ASP A 482 5.68 -1.67 -6.97
C ASP A 482 5.33 -0.95 -5.65
N LEU A 483 5.58 -1.59 -4.51
CA LEU A 483 5.33 -1.04 -3.16
C LEU A 483 6.36 0.02 -2.77
N GLY A 484 7.63 -0.23 -3.13
CA GLY A 484 8.75 0.63 -2.72
C GLY A 484 8.71 2.03 -3.34
N ASN A 485 8.00 2.20 -4.47
CA ASN A 485 8.09 3.44 -5.24
C ASN A 485 7.57 4.67 -4.53
N PHE A 486 6.60 4.45 -3.64
CA PHE A 486 6.02 5.52 -2.84
C PHE A 486 6.53 5.50 -1.41
N LEU A 487 7.09 4.38 -0.92
CA LEU A 487 7.66 4.29 0.43
C LEU A 487 8.71 5.36 0.64
N ILE A 488 9.71 5.41 -0.24
CA ILE A 488 10.85 6.33 -0.12
C ILE A 488 10.37 7.78 -0.18
N LYS A 489 9.42 8.10 -1.07
CA LYS A 489 8.89 9.47 -1.20
C LYS A 489 8.11 9.89 0.03
N GLN A 490 7.21 9.05 0.55
CA GLN A 490 6.45 9.35 1.75
C GLN A 490 7.35 9.49 2.98
N VAL A 491 8.35 8.61 3.11
CA VAL A 491 9.34 8.68 4.20
C VAL A 491 10.21 9.92 4.05
N ALA A 492 10.66 10.27 2.85
CA ALA A 492 11.42 11.48 2.58
C ALA A 492 10.65 12.74 3.01
N HIS A 493 9.40 12.91 2.57
CA HIS A 493 8.56 14.02 3.00
C HIS A 493 8.37 14.05 4.51
N ARG A 494 8.04 12.91 5.13
CA ARG A 494 7.86 12.82 6.58
C ARG A 494 9.13 13.19 7.37
N LEU A 495 10.30 12.79 6.86
CA LEU A 495 11.58 13.14 7.48
C LEU A 495 11.92 14.62 7.31
N GLN A 496 11.61 15.24 6.17
CA GLN A 496 11.80 16.68 5.99
C GLN A 496 10.84 17.52 6.86
N ASP A 497 9.59 17.05 7.03
CA ASP A 497 8.61 17.69 7.91
C ASP A 497 9.04 17.60 9.38
N GLU A 498 9.56 16.43 9.80
CA GLU A 498 10.03 16.21 11.19
C GLU A 498 11.39 16.87 11.45
N PHE A 499 12.27 16.91 10.44
CA PHE A 499 13.64 17.45 10.51
C PHE A 499 13.94 18.39 9.33
N PRO A 500 13.56 19.69 9.42
CA PRO A 500 13.77 20.66 8.34
C PRO A 500 15.24 20.90 7.96
N THR A 501 16.19 20.51 8.82
CA THR A 501 17.63 20.59 8.55
C THR A 501 18.10 19.55 7.52
N VAL A 502 17.33 18.48 7.32
CA VAL A 502 17.64 17.40 6.37
C VAL A 502 17.34 17.86 4.94
N GLN A 503 18.39 18.21 4.21
CA GLN A 503 18.28 18.66 2.81
C GLN A 503 18.72 17.59 1.82
N ARG A 504 19.56 16.64 2.24
CA ARG A 504 20.09 15.59 1.39
C ARG A 504 19.36 14.28 1.68
N LEU A 505 18.72 13.70 0.65
CA LEU A 505 18.05 12.40 0.73
C LEU A 505 18.81 11.45 -0.19
N ALA A 506 19.48 10.46 0.38
CA ALA A 506 20.28 9.53 -0.40
C ALA A 506 20.15 8.12 0.13
N THR A 507 20.42 7.14 -0.72
CA THR A 507 20.57 5.75 -0.30
C THR A 507 22.05 5.42 -0.13
N LEU A 508 22.34 4.33 0.57
CA LEU A 508 23.61 3.62 0.46
C LEU A 508 23.25 2.19 0.07
N SER A 509 23.35 1.89 -1.22
CA SER A 509 22.74 0.70 -1.83
C SER A 509 23.79 -0.30 -2.34
N PRO A 510 23.56 -1.61 -2.20
CA PRO A 510 24.44 -2.64 -2.75
C PRO A 510 24.33 -2.73 -4.27
N LEU A 511 25.32 -3.39 -4.89
CA LEU A 511 25.38 -3.62 -6.34
C LEU A 511 25.49 -5.13 -6.68
N PRO A 512 24.52 -5.96 -6.26
CA PRO A 512 24.69 -7.41 -6.07
C PRO A 512 25.04 -8.22 -7.32
N GLY A 513 24.80 -7.69 -8.53
CA GLY A 513 25.08 -8.38 -9.79
C GLY A 513 26.43 -8.04 -10.44
N PHE A 514 27.19 -7.10 -9.87
CA PHE A 514 28.38 -6.56 -10.52
C PHE A 514 29.52 -7.57 -10.67
N ARG A 515 29.88 -8.30 -9.60
CA ARG A 515 30.95 -9.31 -9.66
C ARG A 515 30.63 -10.40 -10.67
N ALA A 516 29.40 -10.94 -10.61
CA ALA A 516 28.95 -11.97 -11.53
C ALA A 516 28.94 -11.50 -13.00
N TRP A 517 28.55 -10.24 -13.25
CA TRP A 517 28.64 -9.65 -14.59
C TRP A 517 30.09 -9.52 -15.06
N LEU A 518 30.99 -9.07 -14.18
CA LEU A 518 32.40 -8.90 -14.49
C LEU A 518 33.08 -10.24 -14.79
N GLU A 519 32.83 -11.25 -13.96
CA GLU A 519 33.33 -12.61 -14.17
C GLU A 519 32.76 -13.21 -15.46
N ALA A 520 31.47 -13.01 -15.76
CA ALA A 520 30.89 -13.48 -17.03
C ALA A 520 31.53 -12.81 -18.25
N ARG A 521 31.88 -11.52 -18.16
CA ARG A 521 32.60 -10.77 -19.21
C ARG A 521 34.02 -11.29 -19.40
N ILE A 522 34.75 -11.49 -18.31
CA ILE A 522 36.13 -12.02 -18.33
C ILE A 522 36.18 -13.38 -19.03
N HIS A 523 35.22 -14.25 -18.77
CA HIS A 523 35.17 -15.60 -19.35
C HIS A 523 34.42 -15.71 -20.69
N GLY A 524 33.94 -14.60 -21.25
CA GLY A 524 33.17 -14.59 -22.51
C GLY A 524 31.83 -15.35 -22.45
N LYS A 525 31.21 -15.45 -21.26
CA LYS A 525 29.97 -16.22 -21.00
C LYS A 525 28.73 -15.33 -20.87
N LEU A 526 28.68 -14.19 -21.55
CA LEU A 526 27.53 -13.28 -21.45
C LEU A 526 26.23 -13.93 -21.96
N ALA A 527 25.14 -13.70 -21.24
CA ALA A 527 23.82 -14.11 -21.67
C ALA A 527 23.39 -13.37 -22.95
N ALA A 528 22.62 -14.05 -23.80
CA ALA A 528 22.09 -13.47 -25.04
C ALA A 528 21.36 -12.13 -24.79
N GLY A 529 21.82 -11.06 -25.46
CA GLY A 529 21.22 -9.72 -25.39
C GLY A 529 22.00 -8.68 -24.59
N VAL A 530 23.17 -9.01 -24.04
CA VAL A 530 24.11 -8.03 -23.46
C VAL A 530 25.21 -7.72 -24.50
N SER A 531 25.45 -6.45 -24.79
CA SER A 531 26.37 -6.03 -25.89
C SER A 531 27.82 -6.44 -25.59
N ASP A 532 28.40 -7.35 -26.38
CA ASP A 532 29.75 -7.89 -26.14
C ASP A 532 30.91 -7.03 -26.67
N ALA A 533 30.64 -5.82 -27.16
CA ALA A 533 31.56 -5.17 -28.10
C ALA A 533 32.72 -4.35 -27.46
N ALA A 534 32.58 -3.81 -26.24
CA ALA A 534 33.55 -2.85 -25.70
C ALA A 534 34.54 -3.50 -24.71
N PRO A 535 35.86 -3.23 -24.84
CA PRO A 535 36.91 -3.84 -24.03
C PRO A 535 36.72 -3.55 -22.52
N LEU A 536 37.22 -4.45 -21.68
CA LEU A 536 37.15 -4.31 -20.22
C LEU A 536 38.21 -3.34 -19.69
N LEU A 537 39.42 -3.37 -20.24
CA LEU A 537 40.55 -2.52 -19.87
C LEU A 537 40.81 -1.48 -20.97
N MET A 538 41.22 -0.28 -20.55
CA MET A 538 41.87 0.71 -21.41
C MET A 538 43.36 0.34 -21.58
N GLN A 539 44.01 0.89 -22.61
CA GLN A 539 45.39 0.54 -22.94
C GLN A 539 46.36 0.82 -21.78
N GLY A 540 46.23 1.96 -21.09
CA GLY A 540 47.06 2.31 -19.93
C GLY A 540 46.80 1.42 -18.69
N GLU A 541 45.55 1.00 -18.47
CA GLU A 541 45.18 0.12 -17.36
C GLU A 541 45.70 -1.31 -17.59
N GLU A 542 45.62 -1.79 -18.84
CA GLU A 542 46.16 -3.09 -19.24
C GLU A 542 47.68 -3.13 -19.07
N ALA A 543 48.39 -2.08 -19.51
CA ALA A 543 49.84 -1.97 -19.31
C ALA A 543 50.24 -1.99 -17.82
N ALA A 544 49.55 -1.20 -16.98
CA ALA A 544 49.84 -1.14 -15.55
C ALA A 544 49.60 -2.48 -14.83
N LEU A 545 48.52 -3.19 -15.16
CA LEU A 545 48.24 -4.50 -14.58
C LEU A 545 49.17 -5.60 -15.12
N LEU A 546 49.59 -5.51 -16.39
CA LEU A 546 50.59 -6.40 -16.98
C LEU A 546 51.95 -6.26 -16.32
N GLU A 547 52.38 -5.03 -16.01
CA GLU A 547 53.64 -4.76 -15.29
C GLU A 547 53.65 -5.42 -13.91
N LEU A 548 52.56 -5.28 -13.15
CA LEU A 548 52.39 -5.92 -11.84
C LEU A 548 52.35 -7.46 -11.92
N ARG A 549 51.72 -8.01 -12.97
CA ARG A 549 51.72 -9.46 -13.23
C ARG A 549 53.11 -9.97 -13.63
N GLY A 550 53.90 -9.14 -14.31
CA GLY A 550 55.23 -9.40 -14.88
C GLY A 550 56.37 -9.59 -13.87
N SER A 551 56.08 -9.78 -12.59
CA SER A 551 57.05 -10.23 -11.57
C SER A 551 56.92 -11.73 -11.21
N HIS A 552 55.88 -12.46 -11.68
CA HIS A 552 55.52 -13.78 -11.12
C HIS A 552 55.00 -14.89 -12.07
N ALA A 553 55.17 -14.86 -13.40
CA ALA A 553 54.85 -16.06 -14.22
C ALA A 553 55.62 -16.21 -15.56
N PRO A 554 55.82 -17.46 -16.05
CA PRO A 554 56.64 -17.80 -17.23
C PRO A 554 55.93 -17.55 -18.56
N SER A 555 56.71 -17.59 -19.64
CA SER A 555 56.36 -17.15 -21.00
C SER A 555 55.30 -18.00 -21.73
N ASP A 556 54.87 -17.43 -22.86
CA ASP A 556 54.16 -18.04 -24.00
C ASP A 556 52.63 -17.95 -24.02
N ALA A 557 52.12 -16.71 -23.90
CA ALA A 557 51.03 -16.15 -24.71
C ALA A 557 50.88 -14.68 -24.30
N CYS A 558 50.71 -13.75 -25.26
CA CYS A 558 50.33 -12.39 -24.91
C CYS A 558 48.94 -12.47 -24.22
N PRO A 559 48.84 -12.21 -22.90
CA PRO A 559 47.58 -12.38 -22.21
C PRO A 559 46.60 -11.34 -22.75
N ARG A 560 45.37 -11.73 -23.06
CA ARG A 560 44.33 -10.74 -23.37
C ARG A 560 44.10 -9.89 -22.11
N GLY A 561 43.69 -8.64 -22.23
CA GLY A 561 43.33 -7.80 -21.07
C GLY A 561 42.34 -8.47 -20.09
N SER A 562 41.46 -9.35 -20.58
CA SER A 562 40.61 -10.19 -19.74
C SER A 562 41.38 -11.13 -18.80
N ASP A 563 42.49 -11.71 -19.25
CA ASP A 563 43.29 -12.68 -18.50
C ASP A 563 44.07 -12.01 -17.37
N VAL A 564 44.52 -10.77 -17.62
CA VAL A 564 45.22 -9.95 -16.61
C VAL A 564 44.24 -9.50 -15.52
N LEU A 565 43.03 -9.10 -15.91
CA LEU A 565 41.99 -8.75 -14.95
C LEU A 565 41.53 -9.98 -14.15
N ALA A 566 41.43 -11.14 -14.78
CA ALA A 566 41.15 -12.41 -14.09
C ALA A 566 42.21 -12.72 -13.02
N TRP A 567 43.48 -12.56 -13.36
CA TRP A 567 44.60 -12.75 -12.43
C TRP A 567 44.54 -11.81 -11.21
N ALA A 568 44.18 -10.53 -11.41
CA ALA A 568 44.08 -9.56 -10.33
C ALA A 568 42.92 -9.84 -9.37
N LEU A 569 41.83 -10.44 -9.89
CA LEU A 569 40.63 -10.80 -9.12
C LEU A 569 40.70 -12.21 -8.51
N ASP A 570 41.60 -13.07 -8.99
CA ASP A 570 41.75 -14.44 -8.51
C ASP A 570 42.06 -14.45 -7.01
N GLN A 571 41.30 -15.27 -6.27
CA GLN A 571 41.36 -15.39 -4.81
C GLN A 571 41.34 -14.05 -4.06
N ASP A 572 40.72 -13.01 -4.65
CA ASP A 572 40.73 -11.63 -4.16
C ASP A 572 42.16 -11.09 -3.86
N ARG A 573 43.16 -11.43 -4.69
CA ARG A 573 44.57 -11.03 -4.57
C ARG A 573 44.77 -9.54 -4.30
N TRP A 574 43.98 -8.70 -4.95
CA TRP A 574 43.98 -7.25 -4.78
C TRP A 574 43.77 -6.79 -3.32
N ARG A 575 43.20 -7.61 -2.44
CA ARG A 575 43.07 -7.27 -1.01
C ARG A 575 44.34 -7.51 -0.19
N GLN A 576 45.25 -8.32 -0.70
CA GLN A 576 46.49 -8.71 -0.03
C GLN A 576 47.67 -7.85 -0.50
N ASP A 577 47.58 -7.32 -1.72
CA ASP A 577 48.61 -6.53 -2.36
C ASP A 577 48.11 -5.10 -2.65
N ALA A 578 48.68 -4.13 -1.93
CA ALA A 578 48.33 -2.72 -2.05
C ALA A 578 48.66 -2.11 -3.43
N GLN A 579 49.67 -2.64 -4.14
CA GLN A 579 50.00 -2.17 -5.49
C GLN A 579 48.94 -2.66 -6.49
N VAL A 580 48.50 -3.92 -6.36
CA VAL A 580 47.39 -4.46 -7.16
C VAL A 580 46.09 -3.71 -6.84
N GLU A 581 45.79 -3.42 -5.57
CA GLU A 581 44.61 -2.60 -5.21
C GLU A 581 44.65 -1.22 -5.89
N ALA A 582 45.79 -0.52 -5.79
CA ALA A 582 45.95 0.83 -6.32
C ALA A 582 45.70 0.89 -7.83
N SER A 583 46.19 -0.10 -8.58
CA SER A 583 45.96 -0.19 -10.03
C SER A 583 44.56 -0.70 -10.38
N LEU A 584 43.98 -1.59 -9.58
CA LEU A 584 42.69 -2.21 -9.87
C LEU A 584 41.49 -1.34 -9.47
N ARG A 585 41.63 -0.52 -8.43
CA ARG A 585 40.57 0.39 -7.95
C ARG A 585 39.99 1.29 -9.06
N PRO A 586 40.78 2.09 -9.81
CA PRO A 586 40.22 2.94 -10.86
C PRO A 586 39.50 2.13 -11.95
N VAL A 587 40.05 0.97 -12.33
CA VAL A 587 39.46 0.04 -13.29
C VAL A 587 38.08 -0.43 -12.81
N LEU A 588 37.98 -0.92 -11.57
CA LEU A 588 36.74 -1.44 -11.02
C LEU A 588 35.68 -0.35 -10.83
N MET A 589 36.08 0.86 -10.43
CA MET A 589 35.17 2.00 -10.30
C MET A 589 34.59 2.42 -11.65
N ARG A 590 35.42 2.46 -12.71
CA ARG A 590 34.96 2.70 -14.09
C ARG A 590 34.04 1.60 -14.59
N LEU A 591 34.41 0.33 -14.37
CA LEU A 591 33.57 -0.81 -14.77
C LEU A 591 32.24 -0.83 -14.02
N ALA A 592 32.21 -0.45 -12.74
CA ALA A 592 30.97 -0.28 -11.98
C ALA A 592 30.11 0.86 -12.54
N ALA A 593 30.71 1.99 -12.94
CA ALA A 593 29.99 3.06 -13.63
C ALA A 593 29.41 2.57 -14.97
N ARG A 594 30.15 1.76 -15.73
CA ARG A 594 29.68 1.18 -17.01
C ARG A 594 28.51 0.24 -16.77
N TYR A 595 28.65 -0.65 -15.78
CA TYR A 595 27.62 -1.59 -15.38
C TYR A 595 26.30 -0.89 -15.00
N LEU A 596 26.39 0.23 -14.30
CA LEU A 596 25.21 1.00 -13.89
C LEU A 596 24.58 1.80 -15.03
N LEU A 597 25.39 2.51 -15.82
CA LEU A 597 24.90 3.52 -16.75
C LEU A 597 24.67 2.96 -18.17
N ARG A 598 25.52 2.03 -18.64
CA ARG A 598 25.53 1.56 -20.03
C ARG A 598 24.94 0.15 -20.19
N GLU A 599 25.10 -0.74 -19.22
CA GLU A 599 24.59 -2.12 -19.35
C GLU A 599 23.07 -2.18 -19.10
N LYS A 600 22.34 -2.77 -20.06
CA LYS A 600 20.86 -2.78 -20.05
C LYS A 600 20.30 -4.18 -20.24
N ARG A 601 19.09 -4.39 -19.72
CA ARG A 601 18.24 -5.56 -19.97
C ARG A 601 16.86 -5.09 -20.40
N ARG A 602 16.50 -5.30 -21.68
CA ARG A 602 15.22 -4.87 -22.27
C ARG A 602 14.93 -3.37 -22.05
N GLY A 603 15.94 -2.52 -22.24
CA GLY A 603 15.86 -1.06 -22.06
C GLY A 603 16.05 -0.57 -20.62
N SER A 604 15.84 -1.41 -19.60
CA SER A 604 16.10 -1.06 -18.19
C SER A 604 17.55 -1.28 -17.79
N ALA A 605 18.01 -0.62 -16.72
CA ALA A 605 19.30 -0.91 -16.08
C ALA A 605 19.44 -2.41 -15.77
N LEU A 606 20.64 -2.96 -16.01
CA LEU A 606 20.90 -4.39 -15.81
C LEU A 606 20.81 -4.78 -14.33
N ASP A 607 21.34 -3.95 -13.44
CA ASP A 607 21.27 -4.18 -12.00
C ASP A 607 19.84 -3.97 -11.45
N PRO A 608 19.30 -4.92 -10.67
CA PRO A 608 17.93 -4.84 -10.17
C PRO A 608 17.73 -3.72 -9.13
N VAL A 609 18.75 -3.39 -8.33
CA VAL A 609 18.69 -2.33 -7.30
C VAL A 609 18.78 -0.96 -7.97
N ALA A 610 19.68 -0.81 -8.95
CA ALA A 610 19.74 0.38 -9.80
C ALA A 610 18.41 0.60 -10.51
N ASN A 611 17.87 -0.42 -11.16
CA ASN A 611 16.57 -0.33 -11.82
C ASN A 611 15.47 0.11 -10.84
N PHE A 612 15.47 -0.41 -9.61
CA PHE A 612 14.51 0.00 -8.58
C PHE A 612 14.64 1.49 -8.22
N HIS A 613 15.84 2.00 -7.94
CA HIS A 613 16.00 3.41 -7.56
C HIS A 613 15.78 4.39 -8.73
N LEU A 614 16.20 4.02 -9.94
CA LEU A 614 16.02 4.82 -11.15
C LEU A 614 14.56 4.88 -11.58
N ARG A 615 13.82 3.76 -11.51
CA ARG A 615 12.35 3.76 -11.65
C ARG A 615 11.69 4.63 -10.58
N ASN A 616 12.36 4.95 -9.50
CA ASN A 616 11.88 5.87 -8.47
C ASN A 616 12.28 7.32 -8.63
N GLY A 617 12.95 7.65 -9.73
CA GLY A 617 13.38 9.01 -10.03
C GLY A 617 14.64 9.44 -9.28
N ALA A 618 15.35 8.50 -8.66
CA ALA A 618 16.65 8.81 -8.08
C ALA A 618 17.69 9.03 -9.18
N ALA A 619 18.71 9.83 -8.87
CA ALA A 619 19.90 9.97 -9.70
C ALA A 619 21.07 9.16 -9.11
N VAL A 620 21.96 8.65 -9.97
CA VAL A 620 23.20 8.02 -9.52
C VAL A 620 24.15 9.12 -9.04
N ALA A 621 24.33 9.26 -7.73
CA ALA A 621 25.07 10.39 -7.17
C ALA A 621 26.56 10.08 -6.99
N ARG A 622 26.90 8.90 -6.48
CA ARG A 622 28.28 8.54 -6.16
C ARG A 622 28.49 7.03 -6.14
N LEU A 623 29.66 6.58 -6.59
CA LEU A 623 30.18 5.24 -6.36
C LEU A 623 31.13 5.27 -5.17
N ASN A 624 30.99 4.28 -4.28
CA ASN A 624 31.79 4.19 -3.06
C ASN A 624 32.65 2.93 -3.11
N TRP A 625 33.97 3.10 -3.17
CA TRP A 625 34.94 2.00 -3.09
C TRP A 625 34.90 1.37 -1.70
N LEU A 626 34.81 0.04 -1.65
CA LEU A 626 34.95 -0.75 -0.42
C LEU A 626 34.03 -0.29 0.73
N ALA A 627 32.83 0.16 0.36
CA ALA A 627 31.80 0.64 1.27
C ALA A 627 31.16 -0.48 2.12
N ASP A 628 31.14 -1.71 1.60
CA ASP A 628 30.71 -2.91 2.33
C ASP A 628 31.79 -4.00 2.25
N PRO A 629 32.72 -4.07 3.22
CA PRO A 629 33.76 -5.10 3.27
C PRO A 629 33.24 -6.48 3.73
N SER A 630 31.94 -6.64 3.98
CA SER A 630 31.39 -7.94 4.38
C SER A 630 31.57 -8.99 3.29
N ALA A 631 31.59 -10.27 3.67
CA ALA A 631 31.67 -11.38 2.71
C ALA A 631 30.58 -11.28 1.62
N ARG A 632 29.39 -10.78 1.98
CA ARG A 632 28.28 -10.57 1.05
C ARG A 632 28.53 -9.41 0.09
N GLY A 633 29.01 -8.27 0.60
CA GLY A 633 29.37 -7.11 -0.23
C GLY A 633 30.49 -7.45 -1.23
N LEU A 634 31.49 -8.20 -0.78
CA LEU A 634 32.59 -8.67 -1.62
C LEU A 634 32.14 -9.68 -2.68
N ALA A 635 31.27 -10.62 -2.33
CA ALA A 635 30.72 -11.61 -3.26
C ALA A 635 29.78 -10.98 -4.31
N GLY A 636 29.05 -9.91 -3.96
CA GLY A 636 28.13 -9.24 -4.87
C GLY A 636 28.81 -8.22 -5.80
N SER A 637 29.66 -7.36 -5.23
CA SER A 637 30.15 -6.15 -5.91
C SER A 637 31.59 -5.78 -5.60
N LEU A 638 32.40 -6.71 -5.07
CA LEU A 638 33.77 -6.42 -4.62
C LEU A 638 33.79 -5.31 -3.55
N GLY A 639 32.72 -5.20 -2.77
CA GLY A 639 32.54 -4.20 -1.72
C GLY A 639 32.11 -2.80 -2.21
N ILE A 640 31.91 -2.62 -3.51
CA ILE A 640 31.43 -1.35 -4.08
C ILE A 640 29.94 -1.15 -3.74
N MET A 641 29.59 0.04 -3.26
CA MET A 641 28.20 0.47 -3.09
C MET A 641 27.93 1.77 -3.86
N VAL A 642 26.65 2.11 -3.98
CA VAL A 642 26.19 3.27 -4.76
C VAL A 642 25.32 4.15 -3.87
N ASN A 643 25.54 5.46 -3.93
CA ASN A 643 24.55 6.42 -3.43
C ASN A 643 23.61 6.80 -4.58
N TYR A 644 22.31 6.53 -4.41
CA TYR A 644 21.25 7.11 -5.23
C TYR A 644 20.61 8.29 -4.49
N GLU A 645 20.59 9.46 -5.12
CA GLU A 645 20.06 10.69 -4.53
C GLU A 645 18.64 10.98 -4.99
N TYR A 646 17.80 11.38 -4.03
CA TYR A 646 16.39 11.70 -4.19
C TYR A 646 16.16 13.20 -4.03
N ALA A 647 16.48 13.97 -5.07
CA ALA A 647 16.10 15.38 -5.15
C ALA A 647 14.62 15.49 -5.50
N LEU A 648 13.75 15.71 -4.50
CA LEU A 648 12.28 15.62 -4.62
C LEU A 648 11.70 16.43 -5.79
N ASP A 649 12.27 17.61 -6.08
CA ASP A 649 11.83 18.48 -7.18
C ASP A 649 12.07 17.86 -8.57
N SER A 650 13.10 17.01 -8.70
CA SER A 650 13.50 16.38 -9.97
C SER A 650 13.04 14.92 -10.12
N VAL A 651 12.50 14.32 -9.06
CA VAL A 651 12.13 12.90 -9.01
C VAL A 651 11.11 12.53 -10.10
N ALA A 652 10.13 13.40 -10.36
CA ALA A 652 9.12 13.15 -11.40
C ALA A 652 9.74 13.14 -12.81
N ASP A 653 10.61 14.10 -13.09
CA ASP A 653 11.28 14.21 -14.39
C ASP A 653 12.28 13.08 -14.63
N ASN A 654 13.10 12.74 -13.62
CA ASN A 654 14.03 11.63 -13.68
C ASN A 654 13.29 10.30 -13.92
N ASN A 655 12.18 10.07 -13.20
CA ASN A 655 11.33 8.89 -13.40
C ASN A 655 10.82 8.81 -14.84
N ARG A 656 10.29 9.91 -15.37
CA ARG A 656 9.76 9.97 -16.75
C ARG A 656 10.84 9.65 -17.78
N ARG A 657 11.99 10.32 -17.69
CA ARG A 657 13.15 10.12 -18.58
C ARG A 657 13.64 8.66 -18.55
N TYR A 658 13.67 8.04 -17.37
CA TYR A 658 14.07 6.65 -17.25
C TYR A 658 13.04 5.67 -17.84
N LEU A 659 11.75 5.88 -17.59
CA LEU A 659 10.70 4.97 -18.06
C LEU A 659 10.42 5.09 -19.57
N VAL A 660 10.53 6.30 -20.13
CA VAL A 660 10.20 6.58 -21.54
C VAL A 660 11.46 6.48 -22.41
N ASP A 661 12.53 7.17 -22.02
CA ASP A 661 13.73 7.34 -22.85
C ASP A 661 14.86 6.37 -22.46
N SER A 662 14.67 5.55 -21.42
CA SER A 662 15.71 4.69 -20.83
C SER A 662 16.96 5.45 -20.34
N HIS A 663 16.82 6.78 -20.17
CA HIS A 663 17.89 7.69 -19.78
C HIS A 663 18.14 7.63 -18.28
N ILE A 664 19.41 7.59 -17.87
CA ILE A 664 19.84 7.54 -16.47
C ILE A 664 20.48 8.86 -16.09
N GLN A 665 19.87 9.57 -15.13
CA GLN A 665 20.48 10.74 -14.53
C GLN A 665 21.62 10.31 -13.60
N ALA A 666 22.82 10.83 -13.82
CA ALA A 666 24.00 10.57 -13.01
C ALA A 666 24.77 11.86 -12.72
N ALA A 667 25.49 11.89 -11.60
CA ALA A 667 26.36 13.01 -11.26
C ALA A 667 27.57 13.07 -12.20
N PRO A 668 28.12 14.27 -12.48
CA PRO A 668 29.28 14.44 -13.35
C PRO A 668 30.49 13.59 -12.95
N ALA A 669 30.73 13.43 -11.64
CA ALA A 669 31.82 12.60 -11.12
C ALA A 669 31.67 11.10 -11.49
N VAL A 670 30.44 10.60 -11.68
CA VAL A 670 30.18 9.21 -12.08
C VAL A 670 30.29 9.07 -13.60
N THR A 671 29.84 10.07 -14.36
CA THR A 671 29.99 10.06 -15.83
C THR A 671 31.44 10.24 -16.26
N ALA A 672 32.22 11.04 -15.55
CA ALA A 672 33.65 11.24 -15.79
C ALA A 672 34.46 9.94 -15.68
N LEU A 673 34.02 8.98 -14.86
CA LEU A 673 34.65 7.64 -14.81
C LEU A 673 34.57 6.88 -16.14
N LEU A 674 33.63 7.25 -17.02
CA LEU A 674 33.43 6.64 -18.33
C LEU A 674 34.08 7.42 -19.48
N GLU A 675 34.62 8.60 -19.18
CA GLU A 675 35.38 9.38 -20.15
C GLU A 675 36.75 8.71 -20.30
N GLU A 676 37.14 8.45 -21.54
CA GLU A 676 38.48 7.97 -21.86
C GLU A 676 39.45 9.12 -21.62
N HIS A 677 40.15 9.11 -20.50
CA HIS A 677 41.34 9.91 -20.35
C HIS A 677 42.43 9.24 -21.19
N GLU A 678 42.73 9.85 -22.34
CA GLU A 678 43.84 9.49 -23.24
C GLU A 678 45.18 9.38 -22.51
#